data_AF-H5X5I8-F1
#
_entry.id   AF-H5X5I8-F1
#
_cell.length_a   1.000
_cell.length_b   1.000
_cell.length_c   1.000
_cell.angle_alpha   90.00
_cell.angle_beta   90.00
_cell.angle_gamma   90.00
#
_symmetry.space_group_name_H-M   'P 1'
#
loop_
_entity.id
_entity.type
_entity.pdbx_description
1 polymer ?
#
loop_
_entity_poly.entity_id
_entity_poly.type
_entity_poly.pdbx_seq_one_letter_code
_entity_poly.pdbx_strand_id
1 'polypeptide(L)'
;MTLDVAPQATGPAQAAVPFASNLRRHGNRLAVVTPDGTPLTYHELADRVDAMRVRLTGTATARRLVLIAASNDIEPLVAYLAALSAGHPVLLAPPQDDRVEAMVSAYDPDVVLRPDGRAWRLVQRRENTAHDPHPELALLLSTSGSTGSPKLVRLSARNVRANAESIASYLDIRDTDRAIASLPIHYSYGLSVVNSNLLRGSALLLTGESVVTPRFWQLARQWGATSLHGVPYTFELLDTVGFDRMELPSLRYVTQAGGRLEPDRVRRLAELGQREGWRLFVMYGQTEATARMAYLPPELALTHPDTIGDAIPGGSFRLADARLTGDGEEGQLVYRGPNVMLGYAESPDDLALGRTVRELETGDIARRTPEGLYRIVGRASRFIKPFGLRIDLDHVEATLALAGHEAACTGTDDGLLVAVAGGAADVEAVRRLVRDSFGLPAAAVRVREVDELPRLANGKIDYAGLEQAPTALREVFTRVFGIATVADDATFVNLGGDSLSYVRMATELEKVLGTVPEGWPNLTVRELERLRPRRRRFPAVETNVVLRALAILLVVGTHVGFFGIMGGAHLLLVLAGWTFARFGLADGEPAVAGRVLRGAARVAVPSMLWLWVRAFTEPDVGAANIALLSNYVPGPVARGYWFIEVLVQALLVFGLLFAVPAVRAAERRHPFRFPLAVLAVALALNLGLAGVGQPFDHAMSLHGALWFFVLGWLALRADTPRRKAAVALLGLLLVSGYFGDPVRDGIVVGGLVLLLTVPTIALPTPFARLLTVIAGASLSIYLTHYAVYPGLLAHLPTPVVFAASIAVGVVAWLAVEFAVRLAGERAARRASAVQRATCPTTPKTLPKVAS
;
A
#
# COMPACT_ATOMS: atom_id res chain seq x y z
N MET A 1 -64.50 35.39 33.04
CA MET A 1 -63.90 36.08 31.88
C MET A 1 -62.57 36.65 32.33
N THR A 2 -61.51 35.89 32.17
CA THR A 2 -60.12 36.32 32.41
C THR A 2 -59.28 35.48 31.46
N LEU A 3 -58.80 36.14 30.42
CA LEU A 3 -58.09 35.57 29.27
C LEU A 3 -56.71 35.07 29.69
N ASP A 4 -56.44 33.81 29.38
CA ASP A 4 -55.10 33.22 29.31
C ASP A 4 -54.26 33.97 28.28
N VAL A 5 -53.13 34.51 28.72
CA VAL A 5 -52.03 34.94 27.85
C VAL A 5 -50.96 33.85 27.92
N ALA A 6 -50.88 33.05 26.87
CA ALA A 6 -49.85 32.04 26.69
C ALA A 6 -48.45 32.69 26.65
N PRO A 7 -47.43 32.10 27.29
CA PRO A 7 -46.05 32.58 27.18
C PRO A 7 -45.54 32.31 25.76
N GLN A 8 -45.04 33.37 25.12
CA GLN A 8 -44.43 33.36 23.80
C GLN A 8 -43.32 32.30 23.72
N ALA A 9 -43.40 31.43 22.72
CA ALA A 9 -42.34 30.50 22.36
C ALA A 9 -41.09 31.27 21.95
N THR A 10 -40.06 31.24 22.79
CA THR A 10 -38.69 31.60 22.41
C THR A 10 -38.16 30.51 21.49
N GLY A 11 -37.75 30.88 20.27
CA GLY A 11 -37.12 29.96 19.32
C GLY A 11 -35.85 29.31 19.90
N PRO A 12 -35.39 28.17 19.36
CA PRO A 12 -34.23 27.46 19.88
C PRO A 12 -32.99 28.36 19.80
N ALA A 13 -32.53 28.83 20.95
CA ALA A 13 -31.27 29.54 21.08
C ALA A 13 -30.13 28.66 20.51
N GLN A 14 -29.49 29.16 19.45
CA GLN A 14 -28.41 28.50 18.71
C GLN A 14 -27.31 28.04 19.68
N ALA A 15 -27.02 26.74 19.71
CA ALA A 15 -26.11 26.13 20.67
C ALA A 15 -24.64 26.43 20.32
N ALA A 16 -24.18 27.66 20.58
CA ALA A 16 -22.76 27.99 20.57
C ALA A 16 -22.03 27.20 21.67
N VAL A 17 -20.80 26.76 21.40
CA VAL A 17 -19.98 26.03 22.38
C VAL A 17 -19.45 27.03 23.42
N PRO A 18 -19.81 26.97 24.71
CA PRO A 18 -19.60 28.08 25.65
C PRO A 18 -18.15 28.54 25.83
N PHE A 19 -17.17 27.63 25.68
CA PHE A 19 -15.75 27.99 25.77
C PHE A 19 -15.24 28.76 24.55
N ALA A 20 -15.91 28.67 23.40
CA ALA A 20 -15.55 29.42 22.19
C ALA A 20 -16.14 30.84 22.20
N SER A 21 -17.30 31.05 22.84
CA SER A 21 -17.99 32.35 22.83
C SER A 21 -17.71 33.23 24.05
N ASN A 22 -17.19 32.69 25.15
CA ASN A 22 -17.00 33.44 26.40
C ASN A 22 -15.54 33.64 26.81
N LEU A 23 -14.60 33.65 25.86
CA LEU A 23 -13.16 33.76 26.14
C LEU A 23 -12.80 35.01 26.98
N ARG A 24 -13.45 36.15 26.70
CA ARG A 24 -13.20 37.43 27.39
C ARG A 24 -13.39 37.38 28.90
N ARG A 25 -14.21 36.46 29.43
CA ARG A 25 -14.48 36.35 30.88
C ARG A 25 -13.22 36.06 31.71
N HIS A 26 -12.18 35.53 31.08
CA HIS A 26 -10.91 35.22 31.73
C HIS A 26 -9.92 36.40 31.74
N GLY A 27 -10.31 37.55 31.17
CA GLY A 27 -9.55 38.81 31.22
C GLY A 27 -8.16 38.72 30.60
N ASN A 28 -7.17 39.29 31.28
CA ASN A 28 -5.77 39.34 30.82
C ASN A 28 -4.93 38.13 31.25
N ARG A 29 -5.57 37.02 31.66
CA ARG A 29 -4.85 35.77 31.95
C ARG A 29 -4.22 35.22 30.67
N LEU A 30 -3.10 34.51 30.82
CA LEU A 30 -2.45 33.82 29.71
C LEU A 30 -3.41 32.76 29.13
N ALA A 31 -3.67 32.84 27.82
CA ALA A 31 -4.52 31.90 27.10
C ALA A 31 -3.69 30.96 26.22
N VAL A 32 -2.74 31.51 25.47
CA VAL A 32 -1.96 30.77 24.49
C VAL A 32 -0.52 31.24 24.52
N VAL A 33 0.43 30.32 24.43
CA VAL A 33 1.79 30.60 23.97
C VAL A 33 1.92 29.97 22.59
N THR A 34 2.24 30.78 21.60
CA THR A 34 2.38 30.33 20.19
C THR A 34 3.68 29.54 19.98
N PRO A 35 3.85 28.81 18.86
CA PRO A 35 5.05 27.99 18.62
C PRO A 35 6.39 28.78 18.59
N ASP A 36 6.35 30.07 18.25
CA ASP A 36 7.47 31.01 18.32
C ASP A 36 7.72 31.57 19.73
N GLY A 37 6.90 31.19 20.72
CA GLY A 37 7.05 31.57 22.13
C GLY A 37 6.32 32.86 22.51
N THR A 38 5.49 33.41 21.63
CA THR A 38 4.76 34.66 21.89
C THR A 38 3.54 34.38 22.79
N PRO A 39 3.43 35.02 23.98
CA PRO A 39 2.27 34.89 24.84
C PRO A 39 1.09 35.71 24.32
N LEU A 40 -0.11 35.19 24.50
CA LEU A 40 -1.38 35.85 24.23
C LEU A 40 -2.31 35.67 25.42
N THR A 41 -2.92 36.78 25.83
CA THR A 41 -3.96 36.80 26.85
C THR A 41 -5.30 36.32 26.29
N TYR A 42 -6.24 35.99 27.19
CA TYR A 42 -7.61 35.65 26.81
C TYR A 42 -8.34 36.80 26.10
N HIS A 43 -8.04 38.06 26.46
CA HIS A 43 -8.58 39.22 25.76
C HIS A 43 -8.07 39.30 24.31
N GLU A 44 -6.76 39.19 24.10
CA GLU A 44 -6.16 39.21 22.75
C GLU A 44 -6.61 38.02 21.90
N LEU A 45 -6.73 36.83 22.51
CA LEU A 45 -7.28 35.66 21.82
C LEU A 45 -8.73 35.92 21.41
N ALA A 46 -9.56 36.50 22.29
CA ALA A 46 -10.93 36.84 21.98
C ALA A 46 -11.02 37.89 20.85
N ASP A 47 -10.16 38.91 20.85
CA ASP A 47 -10.09 39.91 19.77
C ASP A 47 -9.78 39.24 18.41
N ARG A 48 -8.83 38.30 18.38
CA ARG A 48 -8.51 37.53 17.17
C ARG A 48 -9.66 36.62 16.72
N VAL A 49 -10.34 35.97 17.68
CA VAL A 49 -11.52 35.13 17.42
C VAL A 49 -12.67 35.96 16.85
N ASP A 50 -12.95 37.13 17.43
CA ASP A 50 -13.99 38.04 16.93
C ASP A 50 -13.69 38.54 15.51
N ALA A 51 -12.44 38.93 15.24
CA ALA A 51 -12.02 39.34 13.90
C ALA A 51 -12.13 38.20 12.88
N MET A 52 -11.72 36.99 13.25
CA MET A 52 -11.85 35.81 12.37
C MET A 52 -13.32 35.42 12.18
N ARG A 53 -14.17 35.54 13.21
CA ARG A 53 -15.61 35.26 13.14
C ARG A 53 -16.30 36.12 12.08
N VAL A 54 -15.96 37.42 12.03
CA VAL A 54 -16.43 38.34 11.00
C VAL A 54 -15.97 37.89 9.60
N ARG A 55 -14.69 37.50 9.45
CA ARG A 55 -14.15 37.03 8.16
C ARG A 55 -14.74 35.70 7.68
N LEU A 56 -15.03 34.76 8.58
CA LEU A 56 -15.64 33.47 8.28
C LEU A 56 -17.11 33.63 7.86
N THR A 57 -17.84 34.47 8.60
CA THR A 57 -19.27 34.69 8.35
C THR A 57 -19.46 35.52 7.08
N GLY A 58 -18.66 36.58 6.90
CA GLY A 58 -18.83 37.51 5.79
C GLY A 58 -20.23 38.13 5.80
N THR A 59 -20.91 38.09 4.66
CA THR A 59 -22.31 38.54 4.49
C THR A 59 -23.34 37.41 4.65
N ALA A 60 -22.90 36.18 4.96
CA ALA A 60 -23.79 35.03 5.01
C ALA A 60 -24.76 35.13 6.19
N THR A 61 -26.03 34.87 5.93
CA THR A 61 -27.10 34.79 6.95
C THR A 61 -27.33 33.37 7.45
N ALA A 62 -26.88 32.36 6.70
CA ALA A 62 -26.97 30.94 7.01
C ALA A 62 -25.65 30.36 7.55
N ARG A 63 -25.75 29.19 8.18
CA ARG A 63 -24.60 28.44 8.72
C ARG A 63 -23.77 27.88 7.58
N ARG A 64 -22.45 27.98 7.68
CA ARG A 64 -21.49 27.58 6.64
C ARG A 64 -20.68 26.38 7.08
N LEU A 65 -20.37 25.48 6.16
CA LEU A 65 -19.40 24.42 6.38
C LEU A 65 -17.97 24.99 6.27
N VAL A 66 -17.23 24.96 7.39
CA VAL A 66 -15.86 25.51 7.47
C VAL A 66 -14.86 24.37 7.59
N LEU A 67 -14.04 24.18 6.55
CA LEU A 67 -12.91 23.26 6.57
C LEU A 67 -11.66 23.96 7.09
N ILE A 68 -10.97 23.35 8.05
CA ILE A 68 -9.70 23.86 8.61
C ILE A 68 -8.62 22.79 8.46
N ALA A 69 -7.58 23.11 7.71
CA ALA A 69 -6.31 22.42 7.74
C ALA A 69 -5.65 22.66 9.11
N ALA A 70 -5.79 21.72 10.03
CA ALA A 70 -5.57 21.98 11.45
C ALA A 70 -4.18 21.49 11.90
N SER A 71 -3.31 22.43 12.26
CA SER A 71 -2.03 22.22 12.96
C SER A 71 -2.04 22.92 14.32
N ASN A 72 -1.00 22.71 15.12
CA ASN A 72 -0.87 23.32 16.45
C ASN A 72 -0.33 24.75 16.36
N ASP A 73 -0.95 25.56 15.50
CA ASP A 73 -0.65 26.96 15.27
C ASP A 73 -1.80 27.84 15.77
N ILE A 74 -1.54 29.14 15.92
CA ILE A 74 -2.55 30.08 16.45
C ILE A 74 -3.70 30.31 15.47
N GLU A 75 -3.44 30.38 14.16
CA GLU A 75 -4.46 30.67 13.16
C GLU A 75 -5.52 29.55 13.03
N PRO A 76 -5.16 28.25 12.95
CA PRO A 76 -6.14 27.17 12.99
C PRO A 76 -6.98 27.16 14.28
N LEU A 77 -6.34 27.41 15.44
CA LEU A 77 -7.05 27.49 16.72
C LEU A 77 -8.07 28.63 16.73
N VAL A 78 -7.65 29.83 16.29
CA VAL A 78 -8.53 31.01 16.19
C VAL A 78 -9.69 30.75 15.24
N ALA A 79 -9.45 30.12 14.09
CA ALA A 79 -10.52 29.79 13.14
C ALA A 79 -11.50 28.74 13.67
N TYR A 80 -11.00 27.73 14.39
CA TYR A 80 -11.84 26.72 15.05
C TYR A 80 -12.78 27.37 16.08
N LEU A 81 -12.23 28.21 16.97
CA LEU A 81 -13.01 28.92 17.98
C LEU A 81 -13.99 29.91 17.34
N ALA A 82 -13.58 30.63 16.30
CA ALA A 82 -14.42 31.58 15.60
C ALA A 82 -15.60 30.91 14.89
N ALA A 83 -15.37 29.76 14.23
CA ALA A 83 -16.42 29.01 13.57
C ALA A 83 -17.44 28.45 14.58
N LEU A 84 -16.97 27.85 15.69
CA LEU A 84 -17.84 27.37 16.76
C LEU A 84 -18.64 28.51 17.42
N SER A 85 -18.02 29.67 17.63
CA SER A 85 -18.69 30.85 18.20
C SER A 85 -19.74 31.44 17.25
N ALA A 86 -19.52 31.35 15.92
CA ALA A 86 -20.53 31.71 14.91
C ALA A 86 -21.61 30.63 14.71
N GLY A 87 -21.48 29.45 15.33
CA GLY A 87 -22.38 28.32 15.12
C GLY A 87 -22.18 27.58 13.79
N HIS A 88 -21.08 27.83 13.07
CA HIS A 88 -20.74 27.14 11.82
C HIS A 88 -20.21 25.73 12.10
N PRO A 89 -20.70 24.67 11.42
CA PRO A 89 -20.10 23.35 11.55
C PRO A 89 -18.66 23.33 11.03
N VAL A 90 -17.75 22.78 11.83
CA VAL A 90 -16.32 22.74 11.53
C VAL A 90 -15.90 21.35 11.08
N LEU A 91 -15.20 21.25 9.96
CA LEU A 91 -14.50 20.05 9.51
C LEU A 91 -13.00 20.24 9.74
N LEU A 92 -12.39 19.42 10.60
CA LEU A 92 -10.94 19.45 10.80
C LEU A 92 -10.26 18.39 9.93
N ALA A 93 -9.27 18.82 9.16
CA ALA A 93 -8.44 17.95 8.34
C ALA A 93 -6.96 18.11 8.70
N PRO A 94 -6.14 17.06 8.51
CA PRO A 94 -4.69 17.20 8.54
C PRO A 94 -4.22 18.28 7.53
N PRO A 95 -3.15 19.04 7.83
CA PRO A 95 -2.75 20.19 7.02
C PRO A 95 -2.06 19.84 5.70
N GLN A 96 -1.95 18.56 5.34
CA GLN A 96 -1.39 18.11 4.06
C GLN A 96 -2.36 18.39 2.90
N ASP A 97 -1.84 18.97 1.82
CA ASP A 97 -2.64 19.41 0.66
C ASP A 97 -3.53 18.30 0.10
N ASP A 98 -3.02 17.09 -0.06
CA ASP A 98 -3.78 15.95 -0.58
C ASP A 98 -4.96 15.55 0.32
N ARG A 99 -4.82 15.69 1.65
CA ARG A 99 -5.89 15.43 2.62
C ARG A 99 -6.95 16.53 2.62
N VAL A 100 -6.51 17.78 2.55
CA VAL A 100 -7.41 18.94 2.45
C VAL A 100 -8.22 18.84 1.15
N GLU A 101 -7.57 18.62 0.00
CA GLU A 101 -8.24 18.51 -1.30
C GLU A 101 -9.20 17.30 -1.36
N ALA A 102 -8.86 16.17 -0.74
CA ALA A 102 -9.78 15.05 -0.62
C ALA A 102 -11.06 15.41 0.15
N MET A 103 -10.94 16.16 1.26
CA MET A 103 -12.10 16.63 2.03
C MET A 103 -12.88 17.71 1.29
N VAL A 104 -12.19 18.61 0.57
CA VAL A 104 -12.84 19.61 -0.30
C VAL A 104 -13.66 18.92 -1.38
N SER A 105 -13.10 17.90 -2.03
CA SER A 105 -13.81 17.15 -3.07
C SER A 105 -14.99 16.35 -2.53
N ALA A 106 -14.91 15.83 -1.30
CA ALA A 106 -15.95 14.98 -0.72
C ALA A 106 -17.11 15.77 -0.11
N TYR A 107 -16.82 16.90 0.56
CA TYR A 107 -17.81 17.66 1.34
C TYR A 107 -18.10 19.06 0.81
N ASP A 108 -17.34 19.52 -0.19
CA ASP A 108 -17.55 20.79 -0.86
C ASP A 108 -17.78 22.00 0.09
N PRO A 109 -16.85 22.26 1.04
CA PRO A 109 -17.02 23.26 2.10
C PRO A 109 -17.10 24.68 1.55
N ASP A 110 -17.82 25.55 2.28
CA ASP A 110 -18.06 26.93 1.87
C ASP A 110 -16.83 27.82 2.11
N VAL A 111 -16.05 27.49 3.14
CA VAL A 111 -14.84 28.20 3.53
C VAL A 111 -13.75 27.19 3.85
N VAL A 112 -12.53 27.46 3.38
CA VAL A 112 -11.36 26.62 3.64
C VAL A 112 -10.24 27.48 4.21
N LEU A 113 -9.76 27.15 5.41
CA LEU A 113 -8.50 27.67 5.94
C LEU A 113 -7.39 26.67 5.62
N ARG A 114 -6.34 27.12 4.92
CA ARG A 114 -5.20 26.28 4.52
C ARG A 114 -3.86 27.03 4.64
N PRO A 115 -2.75 26.30 4.78
CA PRO A 115 -1.42 26.90 4.72
C PRO A 115 -1.16 27.51 3.33
N ASP A 116 -0.44 28.63 3.30
CA ASP A 116 0.06 29.31 2.09
C ASP A 116 1.50 29.75 2.37
N GLY A 117 2.45 28.85 2.09
CA GLY A 117 3.85 29.00 2.51
C GLY A 117 4.00 29.00 4.04
N ARG A 118 4.43 30.12 4.62
CA ARG A 118 4.52 30.32 6.08
C ARG A 118 3.29 31.02 6.69
N ALA A 119 2.33 31.42 5.86
CA ALA A 119 1.14 32.12 6.29
C ALA A 119 -0.09 31.21 6.20
N TRP A 120 -1.22 31.71 6.68
CA TRP A 120 -2.51 31.04 6.59
C TRP A 120 -3.45 31.82 5.68
N ARG A 121 -4.06 31.12 4.73
CA ARG A 121 -5.00 31.70 3.78
C ARG A 121 -6.40 31.17 4.01
N LEU A 122 -7.32 32.11 4.27
CA LEU A 122 -8.75 31.83 4.28
C LEU A 122 -9.31 32.00 2.88
N VAL A 123 -9.88 30.94 2.33
CA VAL A 123 -10.48 30.90 1.00
C VAL A 123 -11.99 30.76 1.16
N GLN A 124 -12.73 31.82 0.85
CA GLN A 124 -14.18 31.74 0.70
C GLN A 124 -14.47 31.18 -0.69
N ARG A 125 -15.12 30.01 -0.76
CA ARG A 125 -15.42 29.32 -2.02
C ARG A 125 -16.77 29.74 -2.62
N ARG A 126 -17.64 30.32 -1.80
CA ARG A 126 -18.96 30.84 -2.19
C ARG A 126 -19.44 31.94 -1.26
N GLU A 127 -20.42 32.74 -1.69
CA GLU A 127 -21.03 33.78 -0.86
C GLU A 127 -22.11 33.20 0.06
N ASN A 128 -23.00 32.37 -0.48
CA ASN A 128 -24.06 31.68 0.26
C ASN A 128 -23.72 30.19 0.43
N THR A 129 -24.13 29.58 1.55
CA THR A 129 -23.91 28.15 1.76
C THR A 129 -24.70 27.30 0.77
N ALA A 130 -24.14 26.17 0.33
CA ALA A 130 -24.86 25.15 -0.44
C ALA A 130 -25.40 24.02 0.45
N HIS A 131 -25.16 24.12 1.76
CA HIS A 131 -25.46 23.07 2.73
C HIS A 131 -26.56 23.52 3.67
N ASP A 132 -27.40 22.58 4.12
CA ASP A 132 -28.36 22.79 5.21
C ASP A 132 -28.00 21.90 6.41
N PRO A 133 -26.92 22.23 7.14
CA PRO A 133 -26.45 21.37 8.22
C PRO A 133 -27.44 21.38 9.39
N HIS A 134 -27.69 20.19 9.95
CA HIS A 134 -28.60 20.02 11.07
C HIS A 134 -28.28 21.01 12.20
N PRO A 135 -29.27 21.65 12.85
CA PRO A 135 -29.05 22.70 13.86
C PRO A 135 -28.10 22.32 14.99
N GLU A 136 -28.08 21.04 15.37
CA GLU A 136 -27.17 20.54 16.42
C GLU A 136 -25.73 20.28 15.96
N LEU A 137 -25.47 20.09 14.66
CA LEU A 137 -24.15 19.71 14.13
C LEU A 137 -23.13 20.84 14.35
N ALA A 138 -22.03 20.59 15.05
CA ALA A 138 -21.01 21.61 15.33
C ALA A 138 -19.62 21.23 14.83
N LEU A 139 -19.29 19.93 14.83
CA LEU A 139 -17.94 19.47 14.54
C LEU A 139 -17.99 18.15 13.77
N LEU A 140 -17.10 18.02 12.80
CA LEU A 140 -16.87 16.84 11.98
C LEU A 140 -15.41 16.42 12.12
N LEU A 141 -15.19 15.17 12.49
CA LEU A 141 -13.86 14.59 12.62
C LEU A 141 -13.77 13.27 11.85
N SER A 142 -12.65 13.03 11.19
CA SER A 142 -12.36 11.71 10.64
C SER A 142 -12.06 10.71 11.77
N THR A 143 -12.34 9.43 11.53
CA THR A 143 -11.95 8.38 12.47
C THR A 143 -10.43 8.21 12.46
N SER A 144 -9.87 7.86 13.63
CA SER A 144 -8.43 7.91 13.91
C SER A 144 -7.52 6.97 13.09
N GLY A 145 -8.05 6.22 12.12
CA GLY A 145 -7.32 5.22 11.33
C GLY A 145 -7.33 5.43 9.82
N SER A 146 -8.12 6.38 9.31
CA SER A 146 -8.36 6.51 7.86
C SER A 146 -8.06 7.92 7.39
N THR A 147 -6.78 8.31 7.45
CA THR A 147 -6.36 9.52 6.74
C THR A 147 -6.69 9.28 5.26
N GLY A 148 -7.73 9.95 4.74
CA GLY A 148 -8.24 9.77 3.37
C GLY A 148 -9.63 9.14 3.20
N SER A 149 -10.26 8.60 4.25
CA SER A 149 -11.67 8.17 4.13
C SER A 149 -12.59 9.39 4.16
N PRO A 150 -13.60 9.48 3.28
CA PRO A 150 -14.63 10.51 3.35
C PRO A 150 -15.56 10.32 4.56
N LYS A 151 -15.46 9.23 5.33
CA LYS A 151 -16.33 9.01 6.50
C LYS A 151 -15.96 9.92 7.67
N LEU A 152 -16.94 10.68 8.16
CA LEU A 152 -16.80 11.63 9.26
C LEU A 152 -17.76 11.31 10.40
N VAL A 153 -17.33 11.59 11.62
CA VAL A 153 -18.14 11.57 12.84
C VAL A 153 -18.80 12.92 13.00
N ARG A 154 -20.15 12.95 13.06
CA ARG A 154 -20.95 14.15 13.30
C ARG A 154 -21.11 14.39 14.79
N LEU A 155 -20.56 15.50 15.30
CA LEU A 155 -20.59 15.87 16.71
C LEU A 155 -21.40 17.15 16.92
N SER A 156 -22.24 17.15 17.94
CA SER A 156 -22.98 18.34 18.36
C SER A 156 -22.19 19.21 19.34
N ALA A 157 -22.60 20.48 19.48
CA ALA A 157 -22.05 21.38 20.50
C ALA A 157 -22.21 20.80 21.92
N ARG A 158 -23.32 20.11 22.18
CA ARG A 158 -23.56 19.39 23.44
C ARG A 158 -22.54 18.26 23.65
N ASN A 159 -22.22 17.50 22.61
CA ASN A 159 -21.23 16.43 22.70
C ASN A 159 -19.84 16.96 23.10
N VAL A 160 -19.41 18.01 22.39
CA VAL A 160 -18.12 18.69 22.63
C VAL A 160 -18.05 19.26 24.04
N ARG A 161 -19.09 19.99 24.47
CA ARG A 161 -19.16 20.56 25.81
C ARG A 161 -19.15 19.50 26.91
N ALA A 162 -20.02 18.50 26.81
CA ALA A 162 -20.17 17.49 27.86
C ALA A 162 -18.87 16.67 28.06
N ASN A 163 -18.16 16.36 26.97
CA ASN A 163 -16.86 15.69 27.10
C ASN A 163 -15.80 16.60 27.74
N ALA A 164 -15.73 17.87 27.32
CA ALA A 164 -14.79 18.84 27.90
C ALA A 164 -15.03 19.08 29.40
N GLU A 165 -16.30 19.17 29.83
CA GLU A 165 -16.70 19.31 31.24
C GLU A 165 -16.29 18.09 32.07
N SER A 166 -16.60 16.89 31.56
CA SER A 166 -16.26 15.63 32.20
C SER A 166 -14.75 15.48 32.37
N ILE A 167 -13.98 15.77 31.31
CA ILE A 167 -12.52 15.81 31.32
C ILE A 167 -11.97 16.78 32.35
N ALA A 168 -12.43 18.02 32.32
CA ALA A 168 -11.96 19.07 33.21
C ALA A 168 -12.21 18.69 34.68
N SER A 169 -13.30 17.99 34.95
CA SER A 169 -13.65 17.52 36.28
C SER A 169 -12.70 16.44 36.79
N TYR A 170 -12.54 15.32 36.09
CA TYR A 170 -11.76 14.20 36.64
C TYR A 170 -10.25 14.42 36.60
N LEU A 171 -9.75 15.25 35.67
CA LEU A 171 -8.34 15.67 35.67
C LEU A 171 -8.04 16.78 36.68
N ASP A 172 -9.08 17.41 37.24
CA ASP A 172 -8.95 18.63 38.06
C ASP A 172 -8.17 19.73 37.31
N ILE A 173 -8.66 20.07 36.11
CA ILE A 173 -8.11 21.16 35.30
C ILE A 173 -8.47 22.49 35.96
N ARG A 174 -7.44 23.30 36.21
CA ARG A 174 -7.54 24.59 36.89
C ARG A 174 -7.28 25.71 35.90
N ASP A 175 -7.76 26.90 36.22
CA ASP A 175 -7.47 28.10 35.44
C ASP A 175 -5.97 28.47 35.48
N THR A 176 -5.22 27.99 36.48
CA THR A 176 -3.76 28.16 36.62
C THR A 176 -2.95 27.18 35.79
N ASP A 177 -3.59 26.19 35.16
CA ASP A 177 -2.89 25.21 34.35
C ASP A 177 -2.34 25.81 33.05
N ARG A 178 -1.34 25.12 32.52
CA ARG A 178 -0.61 25.42 31.30
C ARG A 178 -0.37 24.10 30.58
N ALA A 179 -1.29 23.72 29.71
CA ALA A 179 -1.26 22.43 29.02
C ALA A 179 -0.39 22.51 27.76
N ILE A 180 0.55 21.57 27.61
CA ILE A 180 1.30 21.47 26.35
C ILE A 180 0.41 20.84 25.28
N ALA A 181 0.03 21.63 24.29
CA ALA A 181 -0.76 21.16 23.15
C ALA A 181 0.19 20.73 22.02
N SER A 182 0.74 19.53 22.14
CA SER A 182 1.64 18.91 21.16
C SER A 182 0.99 17.84 20.29
N LEU A 183 -0.14 17.28 20.74
CA LEU A 183 -0.94 16.36 19.94
C LEU A 183 -1.69 17.15 18.85
N PRO A 184 -1.80 16.64 17.62
CA PRO A 184 -2.46 17.38 16.55
C PRO A 184 -3.93 17.70 16.85
N ILE A 185 -4.34 18.95 16.65
CA ILE A 185 -5.73 19.38 16.94
C ILE A 185 -6.78 18.82 15.96
N HIS A 186 -6.40 18.33 14.78
CA HIS A 186 -7.32 17.59 13.89
C HIS A 186 -7.63 16.18 14.41
N TYR A 187 -6.93 15.71 15.45
CA TYR A 187 -7.20 14.45 16.12
C TYR A 187 -8.02 14.68 17.38
N SER A 188 -9.03 13.83 17.61
CA SER A 188 -9.99 13.98 18.71
C SER A 188 -9.33 14.08 20.09
N TYR A 189 -8.24 13.35 20.34
CA TYR A 189 -7.52 13.45 21.62
C TYR A 189 -6.85 14.81 21.81
N GLY A 190 -6.09 15.29 20.81
CA GLY A 190 -5.46 16.62 20.86
C GLY A 190 -6.49 17.73 21.01
N LEU A 191 -7.59 17.64 20.26
CA LEU A 191 -8.70 18.58 20.37
C LEU A 191 -9.37 18.56 21.76
N SER A 192 -9.50 17.39 22.39
CA SER A 192 -10.07 17.28 23.74
C SER A 192 -9.23 18.01 24.80
N VAL A 193 -7.90 18.05 24.62
CA VAL A 193 -6.99 18.82 25.48
C VAL A 193 -7.26 20.31 25.32
N VAL A 194 -7.34 20.80 24.08
CA VAL A 194 -7.67 22.20 23.78
C VAL A 194 -9.01 22.61 24.40
N ASN A 195 -10.07 21.84 24.13
CA ASN A 195 -11.43 22.18 24.55
C ASN A 195 -11.58 22.21 26.08
N SER A 196 -11.04 21.20 26.77
CA SER A 196 -11.17 21.09 28.24
C SER A 196 -10.37 22.13 29.00
N ASN A 197 -9.19 22.53 28.49
CA ASN A 197 -8.37 23.58 29.11
C ASN A 197 -8.98 24.98 28.89
N LEU A 198 -9.41 25.30 27.66
CA LEU A 198 -10.06 26.59 27.37
C LEU A 198 -11.38 26.74 28.13
N LEU A 199 -12.12 25.66 28.34
CA LEU A 199 -13.33 25.67 29.16
C LEU A 199 -13.08 26.17 30.59
N ARG A 200 -11.90 25.87 31.15
CA ARG A 200 -11.50 26.24 32.52
C ARG A 200 -10.68 27.52 32.60
N GLY A 201 -10.37 28.18 31.48
CA GLY A 201 -9.51 29.36 31.48
C GLY A 201 -8.02 29.05 31.66
N SER A 202 -7.59 27.80 31.43
CA SER A 202 -6.18 27.37 31.46
C SER A 202 -5.44 27.87 30.23
N ALA A 203 -4.12 28.03 30.31
CA ALA A 203 -3.30 28.35 29.14
C ALA A 203 -3.00 27.09 28.29
N LEU A 204 -2.78 27.30 26.99
CA LEU A 204 -2.27 26.31 26.03
C LEU A 204 -0.86 26.70 25.57
N LEU A 205 0.08 25.77 25.64
CA LEU A 205 1.42 25.93 25.06
C LEU A 205 1.42 25.20 23.72
N LEU A 206 1.19 25.92 22.63
CA LEU A 206 1.08 25.34 21.29
C LEU A 206 2.46 24.96 20.77
N THR A 207 2.60 23.72 20.29
CA THR A 207 3.86 23.27 19.69
C THR A 207 3.62 22.14 18.69
N GLY A 208 4.39 22.16 17.60
CA GLY A 208 4.54 21.03 16.67
C GLY A 208 5.82 20.22 16.91
N GLU A 209 6.62 20.59 17.93
CA GLU A 209 7.87 19.91 18.24
C GLU A 209 7.59 18.52 18.84
N SER A 210 8.46 17.56 18.48
CA SER A 210 8.46 16.24 19.10
C SER A 210 9.02 16.32 20.53
N VAL A 211 8.60 15.40 21.39
CA VAL A 211 9.12 15.27 22.76
C VAL A 211 10.62 14.94 22.80
N VAL A 212 11.21 14.49 21.69
CA VAL A 212 12.67 14.27 21.60
C VAL A 212 13.45 15.56 21.31
N THR A 213 12.77 16.61 20.84
CA THR A 213 13.44 17.86 20.47
C THR A 213 13.71 18.71 21.71
N PRO A 214 14.93 19.25 21.92
CA PRO A 214 15.23 20.11 23.06
C PRO A 214 14.31 21.33 23.20
N ARG A 215 13.85 21.89 22.07
CA ARG A 215 12.92 23.03 22.02
C ARG A 215 11.58 22.74 22.71
N PHE A 216 11.09 21.50 22.65
CA PHE A 216 9.88 21.08 23.37
C PHE A 216 10.03 21.32 24.87
N TRP A 217 11.14 20.83 25.44
CA TRP A 217 11.42 20.95 26.88
C TRP A 217 11.85 22.35 27.31
N GLN A 218 12.43 23.14 26.41
CA GLN A 218 12.68 24.56 26.65
C GLN A 218 11.37 25.32 26.82
N LEU A 219 10.40 25.12 25.91
CA LEU A 219 9.06 25.71 26.01
C LEU A 219 8.36 25.27 27.31
N ALA A 220 8.39 23.97 27.61
CA ALA A 220 7.77 23.40 28.80
C ALA A 220 8.32 24.01 30.10
N ARG A 221 9.64 24.16 30.22
CA ARG A 221 10.28 24.75 31.40
C ARG A 221 10.09 26.26 31.49
N GLN A 222 10.29 26.97 30.38
CA GLN A 222 10.14 28.43 30.32
C GLN A 222 8.75 28.86 30.77
N TRP A 223 7.72 28.13 30.33
CA TRP A 223 6.34 28.46 30.62
C TRP A 223 5.72 27.63 31.74
N GLY A 224 6.49 26.80 32.46
CA GLY A 224 6.00 26.03 33.60
C GLY A 224 4.81 25.14 33.25
N ALA A 225 4.98 24.24 32.27
CA ALA A 225 3.96 23.30 31.84
C ALA A 225 3.43 22.45 33.00
N THR A 226 2.11 22.37 33.12
CA THR A 226 1.43 21.63 34.18
C THR A 226 0.93 20.27 33.75
N SER A 227 0.88 20.01 32.45
CA SER A 227 0.42 18.74 31.93
C SER A 227 1.12 18.30 30.65
N LEU A 228 1.28 16.99 30.55
CA LEU A 228 1.85 16.30 29.39
C LEU A 228 0.84 15.26 28.89
N HIS A 229 0.66 15.23 27.57
CA HIS A 229 -0.35 14.38 26.92
C HIS A 229 0.34 13.53 25.86
N GLY A 230 0.18 12.22 25.95
CA GLY A 230 0.86 11.28 25.06
C GLY A 230 -0.03 10.14 24.59
N VAL A 231 0.33 9.60 23.43
CA VAL A 231 -0.09 8.26 22.97
C VAL A 231 1.01 7.26 23.33
N PRO A 232 0.81 5.92 23.22
CA PRO A 232 1.85 4.96 23.61
C PRO A 232 3.24 5.25 23.03
N TYR A 233 3.31 5.60 21.74
CA TYR A 233 4.54 6.02 21.07
C TYR A 233 5.22 7.24 21.68
N THR A 234 4.44 8.21 22.19
CA THR A 234 5.01 9.36 22.91
C THR A 234 5.83 8.89 24.11
N PHE A 235 5.35 7.89 24.86
CA PHE A 235 6.07 7.36 26.01
C PHE A 235 7.30 6.53 25.62
N GLU A 236 7.31 5.91 24.44
CA GLU A 236 8.54 5.31 23.88
C GLU A 236 9.59 6.40 23.61
N LEU A 237 9.18 7.51 23.00
CA LEU A 237 10.07 8.65 22.75
C LEU A 237 10.55 9.35 24.04
N LEU A 238 9.73 9.38 25.09
CA LEU A 238 10.12 9.94 26.38
C LEU A 238 11.26 9.16 27.03
N ASP A 239 11.29 7.83 26.87
CA ASP A 239 12.36 6.99 27.41
C ASP A 239 13.71 7.31 26.74
N THR A 240 13.72 7.65 25.44
CA THR A 240 14.97 7.95 24.71
C THR A 240 15.64 9.25 25.16
N VAL A 241 14.86 10.18 25.74
CA VAL A 241 15.36 11.44 26.28
C VAL A 241 15.53 11.46 27.79
N GLY A 242 15.33 10.32 28.46
CA GLY A 242 15.51 10.20 29.92
C GLY A 242 14.50 11.03 30.70
N PHE A 243 13.21 10.93 30.36
CA PHE A 243 12.11 11.63 31.04
C PHE A 243 12.08 11.41 32.56
N ASP A 244 12.49 10.22 33.01
CA ASP A 244 12.62 9.85 34.43
C ASP A 244 13.63 10.69 35.23
N ARG A 245 14.53 11.40 34.53
CA ARG A 245 15.58 12.26 35.10
C ARG A 245 15.33 13.75 34.88
N MET A 246 14.20 14.11 34.27
CA MET A 246 13.88 15.51 33.97
C MET A 246 13.25 16.22 35.16
N GLU A 247 13.77 17.38 35.50
CA GLU A 247 13.19 18.25 36.53
C GLU A 247 12.05 19.10 35.93
N LEU A 248 10.81 18.73 36.26
CA LEU A 248 9.59 19.40 35.79
C LEU A 248 8.68 19.77 36.98
N PRO A 249 9.10 20.71 37.85
CA PRO A 249 8.43 20.98 39.13
C PRO A 249 7.00 21.54 39.00
N SER A 250 6.62 22.05 37.83
CA SER A 250 5.26 22.54 37.57
C SER A 250 4.29 21.44 37.10
N LEU A 251 4.80 20.27 36.72
CA LEU A 251 3.99 19.18 36.18
C LEU A 251 3.04 18.64 37.26
N ARG A 252 1.74 18.64 36.98
CA ARG A 252 0.69 18.15 37.89
C ARG A 252 0.15 16.79 37.48
N TYR A 253 0.05 16.55 36.17
CA TYR A 253 -0.48 15.29 35.66
C TYR A 253 0.03 14.96 34.26
N VAL A 254 0.11 13.66 34.01
CA VAL A 254 0.45 13.07 32.71
C VAL A 254 -0.72 12.21 32.27
N THR A 255 -1.06 12.29 30.99
CA THR A 255 -2.21 11.57 30.44
C THR A 255 -1.80 10.71 29.26
N GLN A 256 -2.30 9.48 29.24
CA GLN A 256 -2.12 8.53 28.16
C GLN A 256 -3.48 8.17 27.57
N ALA A 257 -3.61 8.25 26.26
CA ALA A 257 -4.78 7.75 25.54
C ALA A 257 -4.43 7.34 24.11
N GLY A 258 -5.42 6.91 23.33
CA GLY A 258 -5.24 6.65 21.90
C GLY A 258 -4.51 5.34 21.59
N GLY A 259 -4.36 4.44 22.56
CA GLY A 259 -3.80 3.10 22.37
C GLY A 259 -3.60 2.43 23.72
N ARG A 260 -3.36 1.12 23.74
CA ARG A 260 -3.01 0.40 24.96
C ARG A 260 -1.56 0.71 25.33
N LEU A 261 -1.30 0.92 26.62
CA LEU A 261 0.05 0.93 27.18
C LEU A 261 0.25 -0.38 27.95
N GLU A 262 1.45 -0.93 27.88
CA GLU A 262 1.75 -2.17 28.60
C GLU A 262 1.62 -1.97 30.12
N PRO A 263 1.01 -2.92 30.85
CA PRO A 263 0.74 -2.77 32.28
C PRO A 263 1.99 -2.44 33.10
N ASP A 264 3.12 -3.07 32.79
CA ASP A 264 4.39 -2.81 33.48
C ASP A 264 4.87 -1.36 33.27
N ARG A 265 4.63 -0.79 32.08
CA ARG A 265 4.97 0.62 31.82
C ARG A 265 4.00 1.56 32.55
N VAL A 266 2.71 1.23 32.62
CA VAL A 266 1.74 1.99 33.43
C VAL A 266 2.19 2.03 34.89
N ARG A 267 2.59 0.89 35.47
CA ARG A 267 3.13 0.86 36.85
C ARG A 267 4.35 1.75 37.00
N ARG A 268 5.38 1.60 36.15
CA ARG A 268 6.61 2.40 36.22
C ARG A 268 6.34 3.91 36.13
N LEU A 269 5.44 4.32 35.24
CA LEU A 269 5.06 5.73 35.10
C LEU A 269 4.28 6.24 36.32
N ALA A 270 3.41 5.42 36.89
CA ALA A 270 2.69 5.78 38.11
C ALA A 270 3.64 5.89 39.33
N GLU A 271 4.61 4.99 39.46
CA GLU A 271 5.67 5.07 40.48
C GLU A 271 6.53 6.33 40.32
N LEU A 272 6.93 6.64 39.08
CA LEU A 272 7.64 7.87 38.76
C LEU A 272 6.79 9.09 39.14
N GLY A 273 5.50 9.10 38.79
CA GLY A 273 4.59 10.18 39.16
C GLY A 273 4.45 10.38 40.67
N GLN A 274 4.34 9.28 41.43
CA GLN A 274 4.31 9.36 42.90
C GLN A 274 5.60 9.94 43.48
N ARG A 275 6.76 9.58 42.92
CA ARG A 275 8.07 10.11 43.34
C ARG A 275 8.23 11.60 43.01
N GLU A 276 7.80 12.02 41.83
CA GLU A 276 8.00 13.38 41.30
C GLU A 276 6.82 14.33 41.58
N GLY A 277 5.74 13.84 42.21
CA GLY A 277 4.61 14.66 42.64
C GLY A 277 3.53 14.95 41.59
N TRP A 278 3.40 14.11 40.55
CA TRP A 278 2.36 14.22 39.52
C TRP A 278 1.55 12.93 39.33
N ARG A 279 0.34 13.06 38.76
CA ARG A 279 -0.62 11.94 38.62
C ARG A 279 -0.65 11.39 37.19
N LEU A 280 -0.64 10.06 37.04
CA LEU A 280 -0.83 9.40 35.75
C LEU A 280 -2.31 9.06 35.51
N PHE A 281 -2.88 9.51 34.41
CA PHE A 281 -4.21 9.11 33.95
C PHE A 281 -4.11 8.30 32.68
N VAL A 282 -4.42 7.01 32.76
CA VAL A 282 -4.62 6.13 31.60
C VAL A 282 -6.08 6.26 31.17
N MET A 283 -6.33 6.52 29.89
CA MET A 283 -7.66 6.87 29.40
C MET A 283 -8.00 6.10 28.13
N TYR A 284 -9.28 5.83 27.95
CA TYR A 284 -9.80 5.12 26.80
C TYR A 284 -10.95 5.90 26.17
N GLY A 285 -11.02 5.85 24.85
CA GLY A 285 -12.12 6.44 24.10
C GLY A 285 -11.91 6.45 22.59
N GLN A 286 -12.92 6.97 21.90
CA GLN A 286 -13.05 6.93 20.45
C GLN A 286 -13.56 8.29 19.94
N THR A 287 -13.36 8.59 18.66
CA THR A 287 -13.83 9.86 18.06
C THR A 287 -15.36 9.98 18.15
N GLU A 288 -16.05 8.84 18.01
CA GLU A 288 -17.50 8.64 18.10
C GLU A 288 -18.10 9.02 19.45
N ALA A 289 -17.29 9.05 20.51
CA ALA A 289 -17.68 9.53 21.84
C ALA A 289 -16.95 10.83 22.19
N THR A 290 -16.59 11.63 21.19
CA THR A 290 -15.91 12.90 21.39
C THR A 290 -14.61 12.74 22.20
N ALA A 291 -13.79 11.75 21.85
CA ALA A 291 -12.48 11.42 22.40
C ALA A 291 -12.43 10.51 23.64
N ARG A 292 -13.09 10.84 24.76
CA ARG A 292 -12.90 10.10 26.04
C ARG A 292 -14.17 9.43 26.54
N MET A 293 -14.07 8.17 26.96
CA MET A 293 -15.16 7.35 27.49
C MET A 293 -14.84 6.74 28.85
N ALA A 294 -13.57 6.43 29.12
CA ALA A 294 -13.12 5.90 30.40
C ALA A 294 -11.81 6.57 30.86
N TYR A 295 -11.55 6.48 32.16
CA TYR A 295 -10.25 6.75 32.74
C TYR A 295 -9.97 5.80 33.90
N LEU A 296 -8.71 5.43 34.06
CA LEU A 296 -8.18 4.80 35.26
C LEU A 296 -7.83 5.89 36.27
N PRO A 297 -8.50 5.95 37.44
CA PRO A 297 -8.07 6.82 38.52
C PRO A 297 -6.59 6.61 38.85
N PRO A 298 -5.80 7.69 39.07
CA PRO A 298 -4.36 7.59 39.25
C PRO A 298 -3.97 6.73 40.47
N GLU A 299 -4.84 6.66 41.48
CA GLU A 299 -4.66 5.84 42.68
C GLU A 299 -4.72 4.34 42.38
N LEU A 300 -5.37 3.95 41.27
CA LEU A 300 -5.51 2.56 40.83
C LEU A 300 -4.48 2.17 39.76
N ALA A 301 -3.67 3.11 39.25
CA ALA A 301 -2.71 2.84 38.18
C ALA A 301 -1.62 1.82 38.56
N LEU A 302 -1.26 1.71 39.85
CA LEU A 302 -0.30 0.71 40.32
C LEU A 302 -0.90 -0.69 40.47
N THR A 303 -2.14 -0.77 40.95
CA THR A 303 -2.80 -2.02 41.32
C THR A 303 -3.60 -2.63 40.17
N HIS A 304 -4.13 -1.81 39.27
CA HIS A 304 -4.96 -2.21 38.12
C HIS A 304 -4.44 -1.64 36.78
N PRO A 305 -3.12 -1.73 36.50
CA PRO A 305 -2.48 -1.09 35.34
C PRO A 305 -2.96 -1.61 33.97
N ASP A 306 -3.65 -2.74 33.96
CA ASP A 306 -4.14 -3.41 32.77
C ASP A 306 -5.62 -3.11 32.47
N THR A 307 -6.24 -2.19 33.22
CA THR A 307 -7.63 -1.78 33.05
C THR A 307 -7.74 -0.41 32.39
N ILE A 308 -8.89 -0.13 31.76
CA ILE A 308 -9.25 1.21 31.28
C ILE A 308 -9.95 2.05 32.37
N GLY A 309 -10.08 1.48 33.57
CA GLY A 309 -10.79 2.07 34.69
C GLY A 309 -12.32 2.02 34.54
N ASP A 310 -12.97 3.14 34.84
CA ASP A 310 -14.43 3.28 34.78
C ASP A 310 -14.85 4.37 33.79
N ALA A 311 -16.15 4.42 33.47
CA ALA A 311 -16.71 5.43 32.59
C ALA A 311 -16.44 6.84 33.13
N ILE A 312 -16.19 7.79 32.23
CA ILE A 312 -16.05 9.19 32.59
C ILE A 312 -17.35 9.71 33.27
N PRO A 313 -17.28 10.74 34.13
CA PRO A 313 -18.46 11.34 34.73
C PRO A 313 -19.55 11.66 33.69
N GLY A 314 -20.78 11.20 33.95
CA GLY A 314 -21.92 11.33 33.04
C GLY A 314 -22.03 10.26 31.94
N GLY A 315 -21.06 9.35 31.84
CA GLY A 315 -21.10 8.18 30.97
C GLY A 315 -21.37 6.88 31.74
N SER A 316 -21.68 5.81 31.01
CA SER A 316 -21.84 4.46 31.57
C SER A 316 -21.46 3.39 30.55
N PHE A 317 -20.86 2.29 31.03
CA PHE A 317 -20.60 1.10 30.23
C PHE A 317 -21.60 -0.03 30.51
N ARG A 318 -21.86 -0.84 29.50
CA ARG A 318 -22.53 -2.14 29.61
C ARG A 318 -21.81 -3.15 28.72
N LEU A 319 -21.79 -4.41 29.13
CA LEU A 319 -21.38 -5.53 28.28
C LEU A 319 -22.61 -6.12 27.60
N ALA A 320 -22.63 -6.14 26.26
CA ALA A 320 -23.63 -6.80 25.44
C ALA A 320 -23.13 -8.19 25.00
N ASP A 321 -24.06 -9.12 24.77
CA ASP A 321 -23.81 -10.46 24.20
C ASP A 321 -22.68 -11.29 24.86
N ALA A 322 -22.84 -11.62 26.15
CA ALA A 322 -21.95 -12.52 26.89
C ALA A 322 -21.85 -13.95 26.32
N ARG A 323 -22.66 -14.29 25.32
CA ARG A 323 -22.63 -15.58 24.60
C ARG A 323 -21.53 -15.66 23.54
N LEU A 324 -20.87 -14.55 23.22
CA LEU A 324 -19.83 -14.50 22.17
C LEU A 324 -18.50 -15.18 22.57
N THR A 325 -18.25 -15.41 23.87
CA THR A 325 -16.95 -15.86 24.38
C THR A 325 -16.98 -17.19 25.14
N GLY A 326 -18.14 -17.87 25.23
CA GLY A 326 -18.26 -19.19 25.87
C GLY A 326 -18.28 -19.18 27.40
N ASP A 327 -17.56 -18.24 28.03
CA ASP A 327 -17.30 -18.26 29.48
C ASP A 327 -18.21 -17.32 30.31
N GLY A 328 -19.06 -16.52 29.65
CA GLY A 328 -20.11 -15.71 30.28
C GLY A 328 -19.66 -14.42 30.99
N GLU A 329 -18.35 -14.17 31.12
CA GLU A 329 -17.80 -13.00 31.85
C GLU A 329 -17.32 -11.85 30.92
N GLU A 330 -17.22 -12.08 29.62
CA GLU A 330 -16.76 -11.10 28.63
C GLU A 330 -17.89 -10.75 27.65
N GLY A 331 -17.92 -9.53 27.15
CA GLY A 331 -18.92 -9.11 26.16
C GLY A 331 -18.50 -7.88 25.38
N GLN A 332 -19.28 -7.54 24.36
CA GLN A 332 -19.06 -6.33 23.58
C GLN A 332 -19.31 -5.09 24.44
N LEU A 333 -18.33 -4.19 24.51
CA LEU A 333 -18.46 -2.97 25.28
C LEU A 333 -19.38 -1.98 24.55
N VAL A 334 -20.42 -1.55 25.25
CA VAL A 334 -21.36 -0.51 24.79
C VAL A 334 -21.25 0.68 25.73
N TYR A 335 -21.04 1.86 25.15
CA TYR A 335 -20.93 3.11 25.88
C TYR A 335 -22.16 3.99 25.67
N ARG A 336 -22.65 4.57 26.76
CA ARG A 336 -23.71 5.58 26.75
C ARG A 336 -23.22 6.83 27.44
N GLY A 337 -23.46 8.00 26.85
CA GLY A 337 -23.12 9.28 27.46
C GLY A 337 -23.53 10.47 26.60
N PRO A 338 -23.59 11.68 27.17
CA PRO A 338 -23.95 12.90 26.44
C PRO A 338 -22.92 13.31 25.37
N ASN A 339 -21.73 12.71 25.38
CA ASN A 339 -20.65 12.88 24.42
C ASN A 339 -20.71 11.92 23.21
N VAL A 340 -21.68 11.02 23.14
CA VAL A 340 -21.90 10.14 21.98
C VAL A 340 -22.38 10.96 20.77
N MET A 341 -21.71 10.76 19.63
CA MET A 341 -21.94 11.43 18.35
C MET A 341 -23.41 11.45 17.92
N LEU A 342 -23.75 12.35 17.00
CA LEU A 342 -25.03 12.32 16.29
C LEU A 342 -25.11 11.09 15.39
N GLY A 343 -24.02 10.76 14.69
CA GLY A 343 -23.92 9.65 13.75
C GLY A 343 -22.77 9.86 12.79
N TYR A 344 -22.67 9.03 11.76
CA TYR A 344 -21.69 9.22 10.69
C TYR A 344 -22.24 10.12 9.57
N ALA A 345 -21.31 10.73 8.82
CA ALA A 345 -21.53 11.29 7.49
C ALA A 345 -20.60 10.57 6.51
N GLU A 346 -21.12 10.17 5.36
CA GLU A 346 -20.36 9.57 4.26
C GLU A 346 -20.46 10.43 2.98
N SER A 347 -21.40 11.38 2.97
CA SER A 347 -21.63 12.37 1.91
C SER A 347 -22.11 13.73 2.48
N PRO A 348 -22.14 14.82 1.69
CA PRO A 348 -22.66 16.12 2.12
C PRO A 348 -24.11 16.10 2.60
N ASP A 349 -24.95 15.24 2.02
CA ASP A 349 -26.38 15.14 2.39
C ASP A 349 -26.58 14.68 3.84
N ASP A 350 -25.63 13.92 4.37
CA ASP A 350 -25.67 13.43 5.76
C ASP A 350 -25.50 14.55 6.79
N LEU A 351 -25.04 15.74 6.38
CA LEU A 351 -24.88 16.90 7.26
C LEU A 351 -26.21 17.41 7.80
N ALA A 352 -27.31 17.22 7.06
CA ALA A 352 -28.66 17.60 7.45
C ALA A 352 -29.31 16.63 8.44
N LEU A 353 -28.76 15.43 8.61
CA LEU A 353 -29.33 14.40 9.47
C LEU A 353 -29.29 14.81 10.94
N GLY A 354 -30.33 14.43 11.69
CA GLY A 354 -30.33 14.48 13.15
C GLY A 354 -29.48 13.38 13.79
N ARG A 355 -29.78 13.08 15.05
CA ARG A 355 -29.15 11.98 15.79
C ARG A 355 -29.64 10.62 15.29
N THR A 356 -28.72 9.83 14.75
CA THR A 356 -28.92 8.43 14.36
C THR A 356 -28.30 7.44 15.36
N VAL A 357 -27.40 7.91 16.23
CA VAL A 357 -26.73 7.07 17.25
C VAL A 357 -27.02 7.59 18.67
N ARG A 358 -27.50 6.70 19.54
CA ARG A 358 -27.83 7.01 20.95
C ARG A 358 -26.85 6.39 21.94
N GLU A 359 -26.40 5.18 21.65
CA GLU A 359 -25.37 4.45 22.38
C GLU A 359 -24.32 4.01 21.38
N LEU A 360 -23.07 3.97 21.82
CA LEU A 360 -21.94 3.60 21.00
C LEU A 360 -21.57 2.16 21.29
N GLU A 361 -21.85 1.28 20.34
CA GLU A 361 -21.21 -0.02 20.27
C GLU A 361 -19.74 0.20 19.88
N THR A 362 -18.82 0.01 20.82
CA THR A 362 -17.42 0.42 20.61
C THR A 362 -16.68 -0.50 19.64
N GLY A 363 -17.21 -1.72 19.45
CA GLY A 363 -16.54 -2.80 18.72
C GLY A 363 -15.37 -3.42 19.48
N ASP A 364 -15.11 -3.01 20.73
CA ASP A 364 -14.14 -3.62 21.62
C ASP A 364 -14.83 -4.68 22.51
N ILE A 365 -14.13 -5.78 22.81
CA ILE A 365 -14.58 -6.78 23.78
C ILE A 365 -13.94 -6.44 25.12
N ALA A 366 -14.75 -6.46 26.17
CA ALA A 366 -14.31 -6.12 27.51
C ALA A 366 -14.82 -7.11 28.55
N ARG A 367 -14.09 -7.17 29.66
CA ARG A 367 -14.47 -7.87 30.88
C ARG A 367 -14.54 -6.86 32.02
N ARG A 368 -15.50 -7.06 32.93
CA ARG A 368 -15.58 -6.31 34.18
C ARG A 368 -14.84 -7.07 35.28
N THR A 369 -13.91 -6.42 35.99
CA THR A 369 -13.17 -7.02 37.10
C THR A 369 -14.07 -7.16 38.34
N PRO A 370 -13.71 -8.00 39.33
CA PRO A 370 -14.44 -8.10 40.59
C PRO A 370 -14.60 -6.76 41.33
N GLU A 371 -13.63 -5.86 41.16
CA GLU A 371 -13.60 -4.49 41.72
C GLU A 371 -14.46 -3.50 40.91
N GLY A 372 -15.08 -3.96 39.81
CA GLY A 372 -16.01 -3.20 39.01
C GLY A 372 -15.40 -2.40 37.87
N LEU A 373 -14.08 -2.46 37.65
CA LEU A 373 -13.35 -1.80 36.57
C LEU A 373 -13.51 -2.55 35.25
N TYR A 374 -13.25 -1.88 34.12
CA TYR A 374 -13.30 -2.50 32.80
C TYR A 374 -11.90 -2.77 32.25
N ARG A 375 -11.71 -3.94 31.65
CA ARG A 375 -10.52 -4.33 30.91
C ARG A 375 -10.90 -4.63 29.47
N ILE A 376 -10.18 -4.04 28.51
CA ILE A 376 -10.31 -4.41 27.10
C ILE A 376 -9.50 -5.69 26.87
N VAL A 377 -10.16 -6.73 26.36
CA VAL A 377 -9.55 -8.05 26.13
C VAL A 377 -9.37 -8.37 24.64
N GLY A 378 -9.98 -7.58 23.76
CA GLY A 378 -9.80 -7.70 22.31
C GLY A 378 -10.76 -6.80 21.54
N ARG A 379 -10.90 -7.05 20.23
CA ARG A 379 -11.84 -6.35 19.35
C ARG A 379 -12.78 -7.32 18.65
N ALA A 380 -14.06 -6.96 18.64
CA ALA A 380 -15.09 -7.71 17.94
C ALA A 380 -14.81 -7.85 16.43
N SER A 381 -14.08 -6.90 15.84
CA SER A 381 -13.76 -6.80 14.40
C SER A 381 -12.30 -7.11 14.02
N ARG A 382 -11.35 -7.19 14.96
CA ARG A 382 -9.94 -7.54 14.66
C ARG A 382 -9.67 -9.03 14.85
N PHE A 383 -10.57 -9.83 14.30
CA PHE A 383 -10.33 -11.25 14.16
C PHE A 383 -10.16 -11.57 12.69
N ILE A 384 -9.34 -12.57 12.41
CA ILE A 384 -9.28 -13.23 11.11
C ILE A 384 -9.85 -14.64 11.29
N LYS A 385 -10.33 -15.27 10.21
CA LYS A 385 -10.78 -16.66 10.24
C LYS A 385 -9.91 -17.58 9.38
N PRO A 386 -8.58 -17.64 9.60
CA PRO A 386 -7.72 -18.55 8.86
C PRO A 386 -8.23 -19.98 9.04
N PHE A 387 -8.58 -20.62 7.92
CA PHE A 387 -9.10 -21.99 7.91
C PHE A 387 -10.34 -22.20 8.80
N GLY A 388 -11.16 -21.15 8.99
CA GLY A 388 -12.34 -21.20 9.85
C GLY A 388 -12.08 -21.06 11.36
N LEU A 389 -10.82 -20.96 11.78
CA LEU A 389 -10.45 -20.68 13.17
C LEU A 389 -10.52 -19.17 13.43
N ARG A 390 -11.39 -18.74 14.34
CA ARG A 390 -11.47 -17.32 14.74
C ARG A 390 -10.25 -16.97 15.60
N ILE A 391 -9.30 -16.25 15.01
CA ILE A 391 -8.09 -15.77 15.70
C ILE A 391 -8.24 -14.29 15.98
N ASP A 392 -8.24 -13.94 17.26
CA ASP A 392 -8.15 -12.55 17.71
C ASP A 392 -6.70 -12.05 17.53
N LEU A 393 -6.53 -11.05 16.67
CA LEU A 393 -5.21 -10.47 16.36
C LEU A 393 -4.61 -9.76 17.57
N ASP A 394 -5.44 -9.17 18.44
CA ASP A 394 -4.99 -8.49 19.65
C ASP A 394 -4.49 -9.52 20.69
N HIS A 395 -5.08 -10.73 20.73
CA HIS A 395 -4.59 -11.83 21.57
C HIS A 395 -3.21 -12.33 21.12
N VAL A 396 -2.98 -12.40 19.80
CA VAL A 396 -1.67 -12.75 19.23
C VAL A 396 -0.62 -11.71 19.62
N GLU A 397 -0.92 -10.42 19.44
CA GLU A 397 -0.03 -9.32 19.82
C GLU A 397 0.31 -9.38 21.32
N ALA A 398 -0.69 -9.58 22.19
CA ALA A 398 -0.48 -9.69 23.64
C ALA A 398 0.40 -10.90 24.03
N THR A 399 0.21 -12.05 23.37
CA THR A 399 1.04 -13.25 23.61
C THR A 399 2.50 -13.02 23.22
N LEU A 400 2.72 -12.31 22.12
CA LEU A 400 4.07 -11.95 21.66
C LEU A 400 4.74 -10.94 22.59
N ALA A 401 3.98 -9.96 23.09
CA ALA A 401 4.47 -9.00 24.07
C ALA A 401 4.94 -9.67 25.37
N LEU A 402 4.19 -10.67 25.87
CA LEU A 402 4.59 -11.48 27.04
C LEU A 402 5.88 -12.29 26.81
N ALA A 403 6.16 -12.66 25.56
CA ALA A 403 7.40 -13.32 25.18
C ALA A 403 8.55 -12.34 24.87
N GLY A 404 8.36 -11.03 25.11
CA GLY A 404 9.38 -10.00 24.93
C GLY A 404 9.49 -9.48 23.49
N HIS A 405 8.50 -9.73 22.64
CA HIS A 405 8.49 -9.25 21.25
C HIS A 405 7.53 -8.07 21.09
N GLU A 406 8.03 -6.93 20.63
CA GLU A 406 7.17 -5.84 20.16
C GLU A 406 6.62 -6.22 18.77
N ALA A 407 5.32 -6.48 18.68
CA ALA A 407 4.72 -7.01 17.48
C ALA A 407 3.35 -6.41 17.14
N ALA A 408 3.02 -6.44 15.85
CA ALA A 408 1.72 -6.03 15.32
C ALA A 408 1.19 -7.10 14.36
N CYS A 409 -0.09 -7.42 14.48
CA CYS A 409 -0.73 -8.49 13.75
C CYS A 409 -1.84 -7.97 12.84
N THR A 410 -1.81 -8.43 11.58
CA THR A 410 -2.89 -8.24 10.60
C THR A 410 -3.09 -9.52 9.81
N GLY A 411 -4.10 -9.63 8.96
CA GLY A 411 -4.27 -10.81 8.13
C GLY A 411 -5.61 -10.90 7.44
N THR A 412 -5.79 -12.01 6.72
CA THR A 412 -7.04 -12.39 6.07
C THR A 412 -7.41 -13.82 6.46
N ASP A 413 -8.51 -14.32 5.93
CA ASP A 413 -8.91 -15.73 6.08
C ASP A 413 -7.92 -16.72 5.43
N ASP A 414 -6.90 -16.22 4.70
CA ASP A 414 -5.82 -17.03 4.13
C ASP A 414 -4.59 -17.13 5.06
N GLY A 415 -4.52 -16.31 6.11
CA GLY A 415 -3.43 -16.35 7.07
C GLY A 415 -3.12 -15.04 7.81
N LEU A 416 -2.43 -15.22 8.93
CA LEU A 416 -1.91 -14.23 9.84
C LEU A 416 -0.56 -13.67 9.36
N LEU A 417 -0.41 -12.36 9.41
CA LEU A 417 0.85 -11.63 9.28
C LEU A 417 1.20 -11.02 10.64
N VAL A 418 2.37 -11.36 11.16
CA VAL A 418 2.97 -10.83 12.38
C VAL A 418 4.18 -9.99 11.96
N ALA A 419 4.16 -8.69 12.22
CA ALA A 419 5.33 -7.84 12.11
C ALA A 419 5.99 -7.72 13.48
N VAL A 420 7.28 -7.97 13.59
CA VAL A 420 8.05 -7.89 14.84
C VAL A 420 9.13 -6.82 14.69
N ALA A 421 9.19 -5.88 15.63
CA ALA A 421 10.22 -4.85 15.66
C ALA A 421 11.49 -5.34 16.37
N GLY A 422 12.67 -4.82 15.96
CA GLY A 422 13.88 -4.91 16.79
C GLY A 422 15.12 -5.61 16.21
N GLY A 423 15.18 -5.93 14.91
CA GLY A 423 16.41 -6.29 14.17
C GLY A 423 17.21 -7.54 14.63
N ALA A 424 16.75 -8.24 15.68
CA ALA A 424 17.35 -9.46 16.23
C ALA A 424 16.31 -10.52 16.61
N ALA A 425 15.08 -10.43 16.10
CA ALA A 425 14.04 -11.38 16.45
C ALA A 425 14.24 -12.71 15.70
N ASP A 426 14.30 -13.84 16.42
CA ASP A 426 14.24 -15.16 15.78
C ASP A 426 12.83 -15.38 15.20
N VAL A 427 12.70 -15.04 13.92
CA VAL A 427 11.47 -15.17 13.12
C VAL A 427 10.84 -16.56 13.24
N GLU A 428 11.65 -17.61 13.36
CA GLU A 428 11.16 -18.98 13.47
C GLU A 428 10.71 -19.32 14.90
N ALA A 429 11.32 -18.71 15.92
CA ALA A 429 10.84 -18.79 17.31
C ALA A 429 9.50 -18.06 17.48
N VAL A 430 9.36 -16.84 16.94
CA VAL A 430 8.09 -16.08 16.94
C VAL A 430 7.01 -16.86 16.20
N ARG A 431 7.32 -17.37 15.00
CA ARG A 431 6.37 -18.18 14.22
C ARG A 431 5.93 -19.41 15.01
N ARG A 432 6.87 -20.09 15.68
CA ARG A 432 6.59 -21.27 16.51
C ARG A 432 5.69 -20.94 17.69
N LEU A 433 5.99 -19.86 18.41
CA LEU A 433 5.17 -19.39 19.53
C LEU A 433 3.74 -19.13 19.09
N VAL A 434 3.54 -18.35 18.02
CA VAL A 434 2.20 -18.04 17.51
C VAL A 434 1.49 -19.29 16.99
N ARG A 435 2.21 -20.20 16.35
CA ARG A 435 1.65 -21.47 15.87
C ARG A 435 1.15 -22.34 17.02
N ASP A 436 1.98 -22.53 18.04
CA ASP A 436 1.73 -23.46 19.13
C ASP A 436 0.66 -22.90 20.09
N SER A 437 0.65 -21.58 20.33
CA SER A 437 -0.35 -20.92 21.18
C SER A 437 -1.74 -20.80 20.54
N PHE A 438 -1.83 -20.76 19.20
CA PHE A 438 -3.09 -20.49 18.49
C PHE A 438 -3.56 -21.62 17.57
N GLY A 439 -2.85 -22.74 17.53
CA GLY A 439 -3.22 -23.91 16.72
C GLY A 439 -3.22 -23.67 15.21
N LEU A 440 -2.46 -22.68 14.73
CA LEU A 440 -2.42 -22.32 13.31
C LEU A 440 -1.46 -23.23 12.52
N PRO A 441 -1.71 -23.53 11.23
CA PRO A 441 -0.70 -24.16 10.38
C PRO A 441 0.51 -23.25 10.15
N ALA A 442 1.73 -23.80 10.01
CA ALA A 442 2.94 -22.99 9.78
C ALA A 442 2.87 -22.12 8.51
N ALA A 443 2.11 -22.55 7.49
CA ALA A 443 1.87 -21.77 6.27
C ALA A 443 0.90 -20.60 6.48
N ALA A 444 0.11 -20.62 7.56
CA ALA A 444 -0.86 -19.60 7.92
C ALA A 444 -0.23 -18.45 8.71
N VAL A 445 0.99 -18.61 9.23
CA VAL A 445 1.67 -17.60 10.06
C VAL A 445 2.89 -17.06 9.32
N ARG A 446 2.75 -15.86 8.77
CA ARG A 446 3.84 -15.09 8.19
C ARG A 446 4.41 -14.20 9.29
N VAL A 447 5.70 -14.28 9.53
CA VAL A 447 6.40 -13.38 10.45
C VAL A 447 7.35 -12.53 9.63
N ARG A 448 7.29 -11.21 9.84
CA ARG A 448 8.14 -10.22 9.18
C ARG A 448 8.89 -9.42 10.24
N GLU A 449 10.19 -9.33 10.08
CA GLU A 449 10.98 -8.40 10.88
C GLU A 449 10.92 -7.00 10.27
N VAL A 450 10.76 -5.99 11.11
CA VAL A 450 10.81 -4.58 10.74
C VAL A 450 11.75 -3.84 11.68
N ASP A 451 12.39 -2.78 11.20
CA ASP A 451 13.21 -1.92 12.07
C ASP A 451 12.33 -1.26 13.13
N GLU A 452 11.18 -0.72 12.71
CA GLU A 452 10.14 -0.15 13.56
C GLU A 452 8.75 -0.49 13.00
N LEU A 453 7.75 -0.64 13.88
CA LEU A 453 6.37 -0.81 13.46
C LEU A 453 5.87 0.48 12.76
N PRO A 454 5.26 0.41 11.56
CA PRO A 454 4.76 1.59 10.88
C PRO A 454 3.61 2.18 11.69
N ARG A 455 3.60 3.51 11.82
CA ARG A 455 2.65 4.25 12.64
C ARG A 455 1.99 5.37 11.84
N LEU A 456 0.73 5.61 12.12
CA LEU A 456 -0.02 6.76 11.63
C LEU A 456 0.48 8.05 12.29
N ALA A 457 0.12 9.21 11.73
CA ALA A 457 0.51 10.53 12.27
C ALA A 457 0.07 10.77 13.74
N ASN A 458 -0.86 9.98 14.26
CA ASN A 458 -1.30 10.02 15.65
C ASN A 458 -0.58 9.00 16.57
N GLY A 459 0.47 8.34 16.08
CA GLY A 459 1.29 7.37 16.83
C GLY A 459 0.69 5.96 17.00
N LYS A 460 -0.53 5.71 16.49
CA LYS A 460 -1.10 4.35 16.41
C LYS A 460 -0.43 3.53 15.32
N ILE A 461 -0.44 2.21 15.45
CA ILE A 461 0.07 1.31 14.40
C ILE A 461 -0.75 1.48 13.12
N ASP A 462 -0.06 1.63 12.00
CA ASP A 462 -0.63 1.67 10.65
C ASP A 462 -0.75 0.24 10.10
N TYR A 463 -1.83 -0.45 10.47
CA TYR A 463 -2.10 -1.81 10.00
C TYR A 463 -2.29 -1.90 8.48
N ALA A 464 -2.85 -0.86 7.84
CA ALA A 464 -2.94 -0.79 6.39
C ALA A 464 -1.54 -0.63 5.77
N GLY A 465 -0.69 0.19 6.38
CA GLY A 465 0.74 0.30 6.04
C GLY A 465 1.50 -1.01 6.23
N LEU A 466 1.16 -1.82 7.24
CA LEU A 466 1.73 -3.16 7.42
C LEU A 466 1.41 -4.10 6.25
N GLU A 467 0.18 -4.06 5.73
CA GLU A 467 -0.27 -4.86 4.58
C GLU A 467 0.29 -4.35 3.24
N GLN A 468 0.45 -3.03 3.12
CA GLN A 468 0.92 -2.36 1.91
C GLN A 468 2.44 -2.23 1.81
N ALA A 469 3.17 -2.52 2.89
CA ALA A 469 4.63 -2.50 2.86
C ALA A 469 5.16 -3.41 1.73
N PRO A 470 6.08 -2.91 0.89
CA PRO A 470 6.52 -3.65 -0.30
C PRO A 470 7.00 -5.05 0.08
N THR A 471 6.53 -6.05 -0.67
CA THR A 471 7.17 -7.38 -0.74
C THR A 471 8.68 -7.17 -0.86
N ALA A 472 9.47 -7.83 -0.01
CA ALA A 472 10.92 -7.65 -0.04
C ALA A 472 11.44 -7.98 -1.45
N LEU A 473 12.42 -7.23 -1.97
CA LEU A 473 12.90 -7.38 -3.35
C LEU A 473 13.33 -8.84 -3.64
N ARG A 474 13.90 -9.52 -2.65
CA ARG A 474 14.22 -10.97 -2.70
C ARG A 474 13.00 -11.88 -2.85
N GLU A 475 11.88 -11.54 -2.23
CA GLU A 475 10.63 -12.29 -2.37
C GLU A 475 10.08 -12.17 -3.80
N VAL A 476 10.32 -11.05 -4.48
CA VAL A 476 10.01 -10.90 -5.91
C VAL A 476 10.88 -11.85 -6.74
N PHE A 477 12.19 -11.90 -6.47
CA PHE A 477 13.11 -12.79 -7.18
C PHE A 477 12.78 -14.28 -6.99
N THR A 478 12.57 -14.71 -5.74
CA THR A 478 12.18 -16.10 -5.43
C THR A 478 10.86 -16.49 -6.10
N ARG A 479 9.86 -15.60 -6.09
CA ARG A 479 8.55 -15.82 -6.72
C ARG A 479 8.63 -15.94 -8.24
N VAL A 480 9.37 -15.05 -8.90
CA VAL A 480 9.46 -15.05 -10.38
C VAL A 480 10.22 -16.26 -10.90
N PHE A 481 11.30 -16.65 -10.22
CA PHE A 481 12.13 -17.78 -10.63
C PHE A 481 11.72 -19.14 -10.04
N GLY A 482 10.82 -19.16 -9.05
CA GLY A 482 10.38 -20.38 -8.38
C GLY A 482 11.49 -21.06 -7.56
N ILE A 483 12.40 -20.26 -6.98
CA ILE A 483 13.56 -20.73 -6.20
C ILE A 483 13.38 -20.41 -4.72
N ALA A 484 13.96 -21.26 -3.85
CA ALA A 484 13.77 -21.15 -2.40
C ALA A 484 14.50 -19.95 -1.77
N THR A 485 15.70 -19.64 -2.27
CA THR A 485 16.55 -18.56 -1.75
C THR A 485 17.31 -17.88 -2.90
N VAL A 486 17.60 -16.59 -2.74
CA VAL A 486 18.35 -15.79 -3.72
C VAL A 486 19.58 -15.20 -3.04
N ALA A 487 20.76 -15.47 -3.60
CA ALA A 487 22.03 -14.94 -3.11
C ALA A 487 22.12 -13.42 -3.33
N ASP A 488 22.93 -12.73 -2.53
CA ASP A 488 23.10 -11.27 -2.60
C ASP A 488 23.65 -10.78 -3.93
N ASP A 489 24.57 -11.55 -4.52
CA ASP A 489 25.25 -11.30 -5.79
C ASP A 489 24.48 -11.90 -6.99
N ALA A 490 23.30 -12.48 -6.75
CA ALA A 490 22.46 -12.98 -7.81
C ALA A 490 21.98 -11.83 -8.70
N THR A 491 22.06 -12.05 -10.01
CA THR A 491 21.50 -11.16 -11.03
C THR A 491 20.36 -11.89 -11.74
N PHE A 492 19.45 -11.16 -12.39
CA PHE A 492 18.39 -11.77 -13.21
C PHE A 492 18.96 -12.71 -14.27
N VAL A 493 20.11 -12.33 -14.85
CA VAL A 493 20.83 -13.13 -15.85
C VAL A 493 21.38 -14.43 -15.26
N ASN A 494 22.02 -14.37 -14.09
CA ASN A 494 22.63 -15.53 -13.45
C ASN A 494 21.58 -16.55 -12.98
N LEU A 495 20.38 -16.08 -12.62
CA LEU A 495 19.24 -16.93 -12.26
C LEU A 495 18.54 -17.58 -13.46
N GLY A 496 19.03 -17.35 -14.68
CA GLY A 496 18.47 -17.95 -15.90
C GLY A 496 17.21 -17.23 -16.40
N GLY A 497 17.19 -15.91 -16.28
CA GLY A 497 16.19 -15.04 -16.89
C GLY A 497 16.16 -15.15 -18.42
N ASP A 498 14.97 -14.95 -18.98
CA ASP A 498 14.65 -15.00 -20.40
C ASP A 498 13.61 -13.92 -20.76
N SER A 499 13.15 -13.86 -22.03
CA SER A 499 12.17 -12.82 -22.44
C SER A 499 10.88 -12.80 -21.62
N LEU A 500 10.37 -13.97 -21.23
CA LEU A 500 9.08 -14.09 -20.59
C LEU A 500 9.18 -13.69 -19.11
N SER A 501 10.19 -14.22 -18.43
CA SER A 501 10.51 -13.87 -17.05
C SER A 501 11.00 -12.42 -16.92
N TYR A 502 11.56 -11.84 -17.98
CA TYR A 502 12.04 -10.46 -18.01
C TYR A 502 10.91 -9.45 -17.84
N VAL A 503 9.87 -9.55 -18.66
CA VAL A 503 8.73 -8.63 -18.60
C VAL A 503 8.04 -8.78 -17.23
N ARG A 504 7.86 -10.02 -16.77
CA ARG A 504 7.30 -10.32 -15.45
C ARG A 504 8.10 -9.67 -14.32
N MET A 505 9.42 -9.89 -14.31
CA MET A 505 10.29 -9.34 -13.28
C MET A 505 10.32 -7.81 -13.31
N ALA A 506 10.42 -7.20 -14.49
CA ALA A 506 10.41 -5.74 -14.63
C ALA A 506 9.10 -5.16 -14.04
N THR A 507 7.97 -5.81 -14.27
CA THR A 507 6.66 -5.40 -13.70
C THR A 507 6.68 -5.45 -12.17
N GLU A 508 7.15 -6.55 -11.60
CA GLU A 508 7.17 -6.73 -10.14
C GLU A 508 8.19 -5.81 -9.48
N LEU A 509 9.37 -5.61 -10.11
CA LEU A 509 10.36 -4.65 -9.63
C LEU A 509 9.86 -3.21 -9.74
N GLU A 510 9.07 -2.86 -10.74
CA GLU A 510 8.46 -1.54 -10.84
C GLU A 510 7.45 -1.29 -9.72
N LYS A 511 6.71 -2.32 -9.28
CA LYS A 511 5.82 -2.22 -8.11
C LYS A 511 6.60 -1.90 -6.83
N VAL A 512 7.79 -2.49 -6.68
CA VAL A 512 8.64 -2.33 -5.49
C VAL A 512 9.48 -1.04 -5.53
N LEU A 513 10.13 -0.75 -6.67
CA LEU A 513 11.09 0.35 -6.84
C LEU A 513 10.47 1.61 -7.45
N GLY A 514 9.25 1.54 -7.99
CA GLY A 514 8.59 2.64 -8.70
C GLY A 514 9.13 2.92 -10.10
N THR A 515 10.45 3.02 -10.26
CA THR A 515 11.13 3.11 -11.57
C THR A 515 12.26 2.08 -11.60
N VAL A 516 12.25 1.19 -12.59
CA VAL A 516 13.30 0.18 -12.74
C VAL A 516 14.51 0.81 -13.45
N PRO A 517 15.75 0.69 -12.93
CA PRO A 517 16.92 1.31 -13.55
C PRO A 517 17.28 0.65 -14.88
N GLU A 518 17.92 1.41 -15.77
CA GLU A 518 18.49 0.87 -17.00
C GLU A 518 19.58 -0.15 -16.66
N GLY A 519 19.58 -1.30 -17.35
CA GLY A 519 20.58 -2.35 -17.09
C GLY A 519 20.33 -3.17 -15.82
N TRP A 520 19.17 -3.02 -15.14
CA TRP A 520 18.79 -3.81 -13.96
C TRP A 520 19.01 -5.33 -14.05
N PRO A 521 18.96 -6.02 -15.20
CA PRO A 521 19.15 -7.47 -15.25
C PRO A 521 20.54 -7.93 -14.83
N ASN A 522 21.51 -7.03 -14.95
CA ASN A 522 22.89 -7.27 -14.60
C ASN A 522 23.24 -6.72 -13.20
N LEU A 523 22.32 -5.97 -12.57
CA LEU A 523 22.49 -5.52 -11.19
C LEU A 523 22.25 -6.69 -10.24
N THR A 524 23.05 -6.74 -9.19
CA THR A 524 22.86 -7.69 -8.10
C THR A 524 21.61 -7.35 -7.30
N VAL A 525 20.98 -8.34 -6.68
CA VAL A 525 19.84 -8.12 -5.77
C VAL A 525 20.20 -7.12 -4.68
N ARG A 526 21.41 -7.20 -4.13
CA ARG A 526 21.92 -6.23 -3.14
C ARG A 526 21.95 -4.78 -3.68
N GLU A 527 22.37 -4.59 -4.93
CA GLU A 527 22.39 -3.25 -5.54
C GLU A 527 20.98 -2.72 -5.78
N LEU A 528 20.05 -3.59 -6.20
CA LEU A 528 18.64 -3.23 -6.38
C LEU A 528 17.96 -2.86 -5.05
N GLU A 529 18.28 -3.56 -3.96
CA GLU A 529 17.74 -3.27 -2.62
C GLU A 529 18.21 -1.92 -2.06
N ARG A 530 19.37 -1.42 -2.50
CA ARG A 530 19.89 -0.11 -2.11
C ARG A 530 19.21 1.06 -2.81
N LEU A 531 18.41 0.80 -3.84
CA LEU A 531 17.72 1.84 -4.60
C LEU A 531 16.49 2.35 -3.83
N ARG A 532 16.38 3.67 -3.67
CA ARG A 532 15.18 4.27 -3.07
C ARG A 532 14.02 4.26 -4.06
N PRO A 533 12.79 3.89 -3.62
CA PRO A 533 11.62 3.91 -4.49
C PRO A 533 11.37 5.30 -5.05
N ARG A 534 11.25 5.43 -6.37
CA ARG A 534 11.02 6.71 -7.04
C ARG A 534 9.82 6.60 -7.97
N ARG A 535 8.69 7.19 -7.56
CA ARG A 535 7.46 7.20 -8.36
C ARG A 535 7.48 8.39 -9.32
N ARG A 536 7.39 8.12 -10.63
CA ARG A 536 7.24 9.14 -11.68
C ARG A 536 5.82 9.13 -12.23
N ARG A 537 5.32 10.29 -12.64
CA ARG A 537 4.00 10.43 -13.29
C ARG A 537 3.94 9.71 -14.65
N PHE A 538 5.10 9.63 -15.32
CA PHE A 538 5.33 8.89 -16.56
C PHE A 538 6.46 7.87 -16.33
N PRO A 539 6.14 6.63 -15.94
CA PRO A 539 7.13 5.56 -15.89
C PRO A 539 7.77 5.33 -17.27
N ALA A 540 9.07 5.00 -17.27
CA ALA A 540 9.81 4.65 -18.47
C ALA A 540 9.75 3.13 -18.68
N VAL A 541 9.09 2.68 -19.74
CA VAL A 541 8.95 1.26 -20.10
C VAL A 541 9.96 0.92 -21.19
N GLU A 542 10.63 -0.22 -21.13
CA GLU A 542 11.56 -0.61 -22.20
C GLU A 542 10.84 -0.80 -23.55
N THR A 543 11.50 -0.32 -24.61
CA THR A 543 10.96 -0.37 -25.98
C THR A 543 10.64 -1.79 -26.44
N ASN A 544 11.43 -2.79 -26.04
CA ASN A 544 11.17 -4.19 -26.39
C ASN A 544 9.85 -4.71 -25.77
N VAL A 545 9.45 -4.25 -24.58
CA VAL A 545 8.19 -4.61 -23.91
C VAL A 545 7.03 -3.98 -24.67
N VAL A 546 7.14 -2.69 -24.99
CA VAL A 546 6.13 -1.97 -25.77
C VAL A 546 5.95 -2.60 -27.15
N LEU A 547 7.04 -2.82 -27.89
CA LEU A 547 6.99 -3.44 -29.22
C LEU A 547 6.43 -4.86 -29.17
N ARG A 548 6.71 -5.65 -28.12
CA ARG A 548 6.14 -6.99 -27.93
C ARG A 548 4.62 -6.92 -27.74
N ALA A 549 4.14 -6.01 -26.89
CA ALA A 549 2.71 -5.80 -26.68
C ALA A 549 2.01 -5.37 -27.98
N LEU A 550 2.56 -4.39 -28.68
CA LEU A 550 2.00 -3.92 -29.95
C LEU A 550 2.02 -5.03 -31.01
N ALA A 551 3.10 -5.79 -31.10
CA ALA A 551 3.22 -6.87 -32.07
C ALA A 551 2.20 -8.00 -31.84
N ILE A 552 1.93 -8.39 -30.58
CA ILE A 552 0.89 -9.40 -30.30
C ILE A 552 -0.51 -8.86 -30.56
N LEU A 553 -0.78 -7.58 -30.28
CA LEU A 553 -2.04 -6.92 -30.62
C LEU A 553 -2.26 -6.87 -32.14
N LEU A 554 -1.20 -6.62 -32.92
CA LEU A 554 -1.25 -6.67 -34.38
C LEU A 554 -1.56 -8.08 -34.89
N VAL A 555 -0.93 -9.11 -34.32
CA VAL A 555 -1.20 -10.51 -34.69
C VAL A 555 -2.67 -10.86 -34.45
N VAL A 556 -3.19 -10.61 -33.25
CA VAL A 556 -4.59 -10.95 -32.91
C VAL A 556 -5.56 -10.11 -33.73
N GLY A 557 -5.31 -8.80 -33.87
CA GLY A 557 -6.21 -7.89 -34.58
C GLY A 557 -6.38 -8.30 -36.04
N THR A 558 -5.30 -8.75 -36.67
CA THR A 558 -5.33 -9.21 -38.05
C THR A 558 -6.02 -10.56 -38.22
N HIS A 559 -5.85 -11.51 -37.29
CA HIS A 559 -6.56 -12.79 -37.37
C HIS A 559 -8.06 -12.68 -37.09
N VAL A 560 -8.45 -11.79 -36.17
CA VAL A 560 -9.87 -11.52 -35.85
C VAL A 560 -10.55 -10.73 -36.97
N GLY A 561 -9.79 -10.10 -37.88
CA GLY A 561 -10.32 -9.23 -38.93
C GLY A 561 -10.68 -7.82 -38.43
N PHE A 562 -10.09 -7.40 -37.30
CA PHE A 562 -10.29 -6.05 -36.75
C PHE A 562 -9.57 -4.98 -37.59
N PHE A 563 -8.41 -5.32 -38.17
CA PHE A 563 -7.68 -4.55 -39.17
C PHE A 563 -6.79 -5.46 -40.01
N GLY A 564 -6.37 -5.05 -41.20
CA GLY A 564 -5.53 -5.87 -42.12
C GLY A 564 -4.02 -5.68 -41.98
N ILE A 565 -3.54 -5.29 -40.79
CA ILE A 565 -2.16 -4.84 -40.59
C ILE A 565 -1.25 -6.01 -40.24
N MET A 566 -0.51 -6.52 -41.23
CA MET A 566 0.41 -7.64 -41.08
C MET A 566 1.78 -7.20 -40.53
N GLY A 567 2.59 -8.16 -40.04
CA GLY A 567 4.00 -7.92 -39.65
C GLY A 567 4.35 -8.14 -38.18
N GLY A 568 3.35 -8.20 -37.30
CA GLY A 568 3.57 -8.42 -35.85
C GLY A 568 4.41 -9.68 -35.54
N ALA A 569 4.13 -10.82 -36.18
CA ALA A 569 4.89 -12.06 -35.95
C ALA A 569 6.38 -11.95 -36.35
N HIS A 570 6.69 -11.22 -37.42
CA HIS A 570 8.08 -11.05 -37.88
C HIS A 570 8.83 -10.08 -36.97
N LEU A 571 8.15 -9.02 -36.51
CA LEU A 571 8.69 -8.16 -35.46
C LEU A 571 8.94 -8.94 -34.16
N LEU A 572 8.05 -9.86 -33.77
CA LEU A 572 8.29 -10.74 -32.62
C LEU A 572 9.53 -11.64 -32.81
N LEU A 573 9.85 -12.09 -34.03
CA LEU A 573 11.11 -12.82 -34.30
C LEU A 573 12.34 -11.93 -34.11
N VAL A 574 12.31 -10.69 -34.59
CA VAL A 574 13.37 -9.70 -34.35
C VAL A 574 13.54 -9.48 -32.83
N LEU A 575 12.44 -9.28 -32.10
CA LEU A 575 12.47 -9.11 -30.64
C LEU A 575 12.97 -10.36 -29.89
N ALA A 576 12.65 -11.55 -30.41
CA ALA A 576 13.13 -12.81 -29.87
C ALA A 576 14.66 -12.94 -30.05
N GLY A 577 15.18 -12.59 -31.22
CA GLY A 577 16.61 -12.54 -31.50
C GLY A 577 17.38 -11.55 -30.64
N TRP A 578 16.83 -10.35 -30.46
CA TRP A 578 17.38 -9.33 -29.55
C TRP A 578 17.45 -9.87 -28.12
N THR A 579 16.38 -10.48 -27.65
CA THR A 579 16.31 -11.08 -26.31
C THR A 579 17.30 -12.24 -26.16
N PHE A 580 17.38 -13.12 -27.15
CA PHE A 580 18.30 -14.25 -27.18
C PHE A 580 19.74 -13.79 -26.99
N ALA A 581 20.14 -12.74 -27.71
CA ALA A 581 21.46 -12.15 -27.57
C ALA A 581 21.68 -11.51 -26.18
N ARG A 582 20.63 -10.94 -25.58
CA ARG A 582 20.70 -10.22 -24.29
C ARG A 582 20.82 -11.15 -23.10
N PHE A 583 20.08 -12.26 -23.09
CA PHE A 583 20.01 -13.16 -21.93
C PHE A 583 20.57 -14.55 -22.20
N GLY A 584 20.40 -15.08 -23.42
CA GLY A 584 20.94 -16.39 -23.79
C GLY A 584 22.47 -16.38 -23.81
N LEU A 585 23.05 -15.33 -24.40
CA LEU A 585 24.49 -15.17 -24.64
C LEU A 585 25.23 -14.29 -23.61
N ALA A 586 24.61 -13.99 -22.47
CA ALA A 586 25.25 -13.18 -21.43
C ALA A 586 26.46 -13.88 -20.78
N ASP A 587 27.41 -13.12 -20.25
CA ASP A 587 28.70 -13.64 -19.75
C ASP A 587 28.54 -14.62 -18.56
N GLY A 588 29.34 -15.70 -18.57
CA GLY A 588 29.36 -16.77 -17.55
C GLY A 588 29.46 -18.18 -18.16
N GLU A 589 30.57 -18.89 -17.91
CA GLU A 589 30.73 -20.30 -18.31
C GLU A 589 30.46 -21.27 -17.13
N PRO A 590 30.00 -22.52 -17.40
CA PRO A 590 29.76 -23.16 -18.71
C PRO A 590 28.28 -23.57 -18.97
N ALA A 591 27.33 -22.62 -19.01
CA ALA A 591 25.90 -22.96 -19.12
C ALA A 591 25.09 -22.27 -20.25
N VAL A 592 25.75 -21.64 -21.24
CA VAL A 592 25.07 -20.92 -22.35
C VAL A 592 24.05 -21.80 -23.07
N ALA A 593 24.48 -22.98 -23.57
CA ALA A 593 23.59 -23.92 -24.26
C ALA A 593 22.42 -24.37 -23.36
N GLY A 594 22.70 -24.68 -22.10
CA GLY A 594 21.68 -25.07 -21.13
C GLY A 594 20.66 -23.95 -20.82
N ARG A 595 21.04 -22.68 -20.87
CA ARG A 595 20.10 -21.55 -20.75
C ARG A 595 19.20 -21.44 -21.97
N VAL A 596 19.79 -21.50 -23.17
CA VAL A 596 19.04 -21.41 -24.43
C VAL A 596 18.04 -22.57 -24.57
N LEU A 597 18.47 -23.79 -24.29
CA LEU A 597 17.60 -24.98 -24.36
C LEU A 597 16.48 -24.95 -23.31
N ARG A 598 16.74 -24.45 -22.09
CA ARG A 598 15.69 -24.22 -21.09
C ARG A 598 14.69 -23.16 -21.55
N GLY A 599 15.16 -22.09 -22.17
CA GLY A 599 14.30 -21.08 -22.79
C GLY A 599 13.42 -21.67 -23.90
N ALA A 600 14.00 -22.52 -24.76
CA ALA A 600 13.25 -23.26 -25.77
C ALA A 600 12.17 -24.15 -25.14
N ALA A 601 12.50 -24.91 -24.09
CA ALA A 601 11.54 -25.76 -23.39
C ALA A 601 10.39 -24.99 -22.73
N ARG A 602 10.66 -23.80 -22.17
CA ARG A 602 9.64 -22.91 -21.58
C ARG A 602 8.60 -22.42 -22.59
N VAL A 603 8.97 -22.35 -23.88
CA VAL A 603 8.03 -22.00 -24.97
C VAL A 603 7.42 -23.25 -25.57
N ALA A 604 8.24 -24.27 -25.86
CA ALA A 604 7.81 -25.49 -26.53
C ALA A 604 6.80 -26.28 -25.69
N VAL A 605 7.11 -26.61 -24.43
CA VAL A 605 6.28 -27.52 -23.62
C VAL A 605 4.85 -26.99 -23.44
N PRO A 606 4.60 -25.73 -23.02
CA PRO A 606 3.24 -25.22 -22.93
C PRO A 606 2.52 -25.19 -24.28
N SER A 607 3.24 -24.88 -25.36
CA SER A 607 2.67 -24.82 -26.71
C SER A 607 2.27 -26.22 -27.21
N MET A 608 3.12 -27.22 -26.99
CA MET A 608 2.85 -28.62 -27.34
C MET A 608 1.66 -29.17 -26.54
N LEU A 609 1.59 -28.89 -25.24
CA LEU A 609 0.45 -29.28 -24.39
C LEU A 609 -0.84 -28.62 -24.85
N TRP A 610 -0.80 -27.32 -25.16
CA TRP A 610 -1.96 -26.60 -25.68
C TRP A 610 -2.44 -27.18 -27.02
N LEU A 611 -1.53 -27.40 -27.97
CA LEU A 611 -1.85 -27.98 -29.27
C LEU A 611 -2.37 -29.42 -29.14
N TRP A 612 -1.83 -30.19 -28.19
CA TRP A 612 -2.35 -31.52 -27.88
C TRP A 612 -3.79 -31.47 -27.36
N VAL A 613 -4.12 -30.53 -26.48
CA VAL A 613 -5.52 -30.31 -26.03
C VAL A 613 -6.40 -29.87 -27.20
N ARG A 614 -5.94 -28.92 -28.02
CA ARG A 614 -6.71 -28.41 -29.17
C ARG A 614 -6.96 -29.48 -30.24
N ALA A 615 -6.07 -30.45 -30.40
CA ALA A 615 -6.25 -31.56 -31.34
C ALA A 615 -7.47 -32.45 -31.02
N PHE A 616 -7.99 -32.42 -29.79
CA PHE A 616 -9.25 -33.10 -29.44
C PHE A 616 -10.49 -32.31 -29.86
N THR A 617 -10.38 -30.98 -29.99
CA THR A 617 -11.51 -30.10 -30.28
C THR A 617 -11.53 -29.62 -31.72
N GLU A 618 -10.38 -29.61 -32.40
CA GLU A 618 -10.21 -29.04 -33.73
C GLU A 618 -9.45 -30.01 -34.66
N PRO A 619 -10.04 -30.39 -35.81
CA PRO A 619 -9.44 -31.37 -36.72
C PRO A 619 -8.25 -30.81 -37.53
N ASP A 620 -8.00 -29.49 -37.49
CA ASP A 620 -6.88 -28.85 -38.18
C ASP A 620 -5.52 -29.05 -37.47
N VAL A 621 -5.51 -29.47 -36.20
CA VAL A 621 -4.26 -29.69 -35.44
C VAL A 621 -3.79 -31.12 -35.55
N GLY A 622 -2.77 -31.36 -36.39
CA GLY A 622 -2.14 -32.67 -36.54
C GLY A 622 -0.97 -32.93 -35.58
N ALA A 623 -0.47 -34.17 -35.59
CA ALA A 623 0.71 -34.58 -34.82
C ALA A 623 1.96 -33.73 -35.14
N ALA A 624 2.07 -33.24 -36.39
CA ALA A 624 3.15 -32.35 -36.81
C ALA A 624 3.10 -30.99 -36.10
N ASN A 625 1.92 -30.42 -35.83
CA ASN A 625 1.80 -29.19 -35.02
C ASN A 625 2.17 -29.45 -33.56
N ILE A 626 1.72 -30.56 -32.99
CA ILE A 626 2.05 -30.93 -31.61
C ILE A 626 3.56 -31.13 -31.44
N ALA A 627 4.23 -31.68 -32.45
CA ALA A 627 5.69 -31.83 -32.48
C ALA A 627 6.44 -30.54 -32.86
N LEU A 628 5.73 -29.47 -33.23
CA LEU A 628 6.29 -28.20 -33.74
C LEU A 628 7.17 -28.39 -34.99
N LEU A 629 6.73 -29.26 -35.90
CA LEU A 629 7.40 -29.64 -37.15
C LEU A 629 6.48 -29.49 -38.37
N SER A 630 5.35 -28.81 -38.23
CA SER A 630 4.36 -28.73 -39.30
C SER A 630 4.88 -27.95 -40.51
N ASN A 631 5.84 -27.06 -40.32
CA ASN A 631 6.54 -26.35 -41.39
C ASN A 631 7.39 -27.24 -42.32
N TYR A 632 7.59 -28.52 -42.00
CA TYR A 632 8.30 -29.49 -42.84
C TYR A 632 7.57 -30.82 -43.03
N VAL A 633 6.55 -31.13 -42.23
CA VAL A 633 5.83 -32.40 -42.27
C VAL A 633 4.38 -32.17 -42.77
N PRO A 634 3.97 -32.79 -43.90
CA PRO A 634 2.60 -32.69 -44.39
C PRO A 634 1.56 -33.32 -43.44
N GLY A 635 0.34 -32.77 -43.40
CA GLY A 635 -0.77 -33.30 -42.59
C GLY A 635 -1.90 -32.27 -42.37
N PRO A 636 -2.84 -32.52 -41.45
CA PRO A 636 -3.70 -31.47 -40.91
C PRO A 636 -2.81 -30.43 -40.23
N VAL A 637 -2.83 -29.19 -40.73
CA VAL A 637 -1.99 -28.13 -40.17
C VAL A 637 -2.76 -26.86 -39.83
N ALA A 638 -2.74 -26.55 -38.54
CA ALA A 638 -3.12 -25.27 -37.99
C ALA A 638 -2.04 -24.22 -38.31
N ARG A 639 -2.15 -23.61 -39.50
CA ARG A 639 -1.18 -22.64 -40.05
C ARG A 639 -0.87 -21.49 -39.11
N GLY A 640 -1.82 -21.14 -38.24
CA GLY A 640 -1.69 -20.06 -37.27
C GLY A 640 -0.57 -20.21 -36.24
N TYR A 641 0.05 -21.38 -36.09
CA TYR A 641 1.07 -21.62 -35.07
C TYR A 641 2.52 -21.61 -35.58
N TRP A 642 2.73 -21.33 -36.87
CA TRP A 642 4.05 -21.37 -37.52
C TRP A 642 5.15 -20.57 -36.78
N PHE A 643 4.80 -19.40 -36.20
CA PHE A 643 5.76 -18.55 -35.51
C PHE A 643 6.42 -19.27 -34.32
N ILE A 644 5.63 -20.01 -33.55
CA ILE A 644 6.14 -20.76 -32.39
C ILE A 644 7.09 -21.85 -32.85
N GLU A 645 6.76 -22.55 -33.94
CA GLU A 645 7.61 -23.59 -34.52
C GLU A 645 8.95 -23.00 -34.94
N VAL A 646 8.95 -21.92 -35.72
CA VAL A 646 10.17 -21.21 -36.14
C VAL A 646 10.98 -20.74 -34.94
N LEU A 647 10.33 -20.14 -33.94
CA LEU A 647 11.00 -19.65 -32.74
C LEU A 647 11.69 -20.77 -31.96
N VAL A 648 10.97 -21.87 -31.69
CA VAL A 648 11.51 -23.01 -30.94
C VAL A 648 12.64 -23.67 -31.73
N GLN A 649 12.45 -23.89 -33.03
CA GLN A 649 13.47 -24.46 -33.91
C GLN A 649 14.74 -23.58 -33.96
N ALA A 650 14.60 -22.26 -34.07
CA ALA A 650 15.73 -21.33 -34.02
C ALA A 650 16.50 -21.42 -32.68
N LEU A 651 15.78 -21.45 -31.56
CA LEU A 651 16.39 -21.61 -30.23
C LEU A 651 17.08 -22.96 -30.07
N LEU A 652 16.54 -24.05 -30.62
CA LEU A 652 17.18 -25.37 -30.60
C LEU A 652 18.46 -25.38 -31.45
N VAL A 653 18.40 -24.85 -32.67
CA VAL A 653 19.57 -24.74 -33.56
C VAL A 653 20.68 -23.95 -32.90
N PHE A 654 20.38 -22.77 -32.36
CA PHE A 654 21.40 -21.97 -31.68
C PHE A 654 21.83 -22.59 -30.34
N GLY A 655 20.93 -23.23 -29.60
CA GLY A 655 21.27 -23.96 -28.38
C GLY A 655 22.30 -25.05 -28.63
N LEU A 656 22.13 -25.83 -29.70
CA LEU A 656 23.09 -26.83 -30.15
C LEU A 656 24.39 -26.20 -30.69
N LEU A 657 24.29 -25.15 -31.49
CA LEU A 657 25.46 -24.44 -32.02
C LEU A 657 26.36 -23.91 -30.88
N PHE A 658 25.75 -23.30 -29.86
CA PHE A 658 26.46 -22.78 -28.68
C PHE A 658 26.81 -23.86 -27.65
N ALA A 659 26.46 -25.13 -27.87
CA ALA A 659 27.02 -26.24 -27.10
C ALA A 659 28.51 -26.45 -27.43
N VAL A 660 28.95 -26.04 -28.62
CA VAL A 660 30.34 -26.13 -29.07
C VAL A 660 31.18 -25.00 -28.45
N PRO A 661 32.25 -25.30 -27.69
CA PRO A 661 33.10 -24.28 -27.05
C PRO A 661 33.74 -23.30 -28.04
N ALA A 662 34.17 -23.79 -29.21
CA ALA A 662 34.78 -22.95 -30.25
C ALA A 662 33.81 -21.88 -30.78
N VAL A 663 32.52 -22.20 -30.89
CA VAL A 663 31.47 -21.24 -31.29
C VAL A 663 31.32 -20.17 -30.22
N ARG A 664 31.22 -20.56 -28.93
CA ARG A 664 31.15 -19.60 -27.81
C ARG A 664 32.35 -18.66 -27.80
N ALA A 665 33.56 -19.21 -27.99
CA ALA A 665 34.78 -18.43 -28.04
C ALA A 665 34.80 -17.45 -29.23
N ALA A 666 34.36 -17.89 -30.42
CA ALA A 666 34.29 -17.06 -31.61
C ALA A 666 33.29 -15.90 -31.45
N GLU A 667 32.11 -16.17 -30.89
CA GLU A 667 31.09 -15.14 -30.63
C GLU A 667 31.61 -14.10 -29.63
N ARG A 668 32.22 -14.53 -28.52
CA ARG A 668 32.83 -13.62 -27.54
C ARG A 668 33.96 -12.78 -28.11
N ARG A 669 34.81 -13.37 -28.96
CA ARG A 669 35.94 -12.66 -29.59
C ARG A 669 35.45 -11.62 -30.61
N HIS A 670 34.32 -11.89 -31.26
CA HIS A 670 33.80 -11.08 -32.35
C HIS A 670 32.28 -10.83 -32.22
N PRO A 671 31.83 -10.12 -31.17
CA PRO A 671 30.41 -10.05 -30.81
C PRO A 671 29.52 -9.41 -31.86
N PHE A 672 30.07 -8.54 -32.73
CA PHE A 672 29.33 -7.95 -33.85
C PHE A 672 29.53 -8.70 -35.18
N ARG A 673 30.77 -9.14 -35.49
CA ARG A 673 31.07 -9.80 -36.78
C ARG A 673 30.51 -11.22 -36.83
N PHE A 674 30.42 -11.90 -35.69
CA PHE A 674 29.87 -13.25 -35.60
C PHE A 674 28.39 -13.30 -36.02
N PRO A 675 27.45 -12.55 -35.39
CA PRO A 675 26.06 -12.54 -35.85
C PRO A 675 25.90 -11.98 -37.27
N LEU A 676 26.79 -11.10 -37.74
CA LEU A 676 26.78 -10.63 -39.13
C LEU A 676 27.10 -11.78 -40.12
N ALA A 677 28.07 -12.64 -39.80
CA ALA A 677 28.36 -13.83 -40.60
C ALA A 677 27.21 -14.85 -40.54
N VAL A 678 26.62 -15.06 -39.35
CA VAL A 678 25.43 -15.91 -39.19
C VAL A 678 24.25 -15.36 -40.00
N LEU A 679 24.09 -14.03 -40.08
CA LEU A 679 23.05 -13.39 -40.88
C LEU A 679 23.25 -13.68 -42.37
N ALA A 680 24.50 -13.60 -42.87
CA ALA A 680 24.81 -13.95 -44.25
C ALA A 680 24.48 -15.43 -44.55
N VAL A 681 24.78 -16.35 -43.63
CA VAL A 681 24.41 -17.77 -43.76
C VAL A 681 22.89 -17.94 -43.75
N ALA A 682 22.17 -17.27 -42.84
CA ALA A 682 20.71 -17.34 -42.78
C ALA A 682 20.05 -16.79 -44.06
N LEU A 683 20.59 -15.71 -44.64
CA LEU A 683 20.13 -15.15 -45.92
C LEU A 683 20.44 -16.10 -47.08
N ALA A 684 21.61 -16.74 -47.10
CA ALA A 684 21.95 -17.74 -48.11
C ALA A 684 21.01 -18.97 -48.03
N LEU A 685 20.64 -19.41 -46.82
CA LEU A 685 19.65 -20.47 -46.63
C LEU A 685 18.25 -20.04 -47.08
N ASN A 686 17.83 -18.80 -46.77
CA ASN A 686 16.57 -18.24 -47.25
C ASN A 686 16.50 -18.26 -48.78
N LEU A 687 17.55 -17.79 -49.47
CA LEU A 687 17.57 -17.78 -50.94
C LEU A 687 17.73 -19.17 -51.57
N GLY A 688 18.63 -19.99 -51.02
CA GLY A 688 19.01 -21.29 -51.59
C GLY A 688 18.00 -22.41 -51.35
N LEU A 689 17.13 -22.28 -50.33
CA LEU A 689 16.06 -23.21 -50.04
C LEU A 689 14.67 -22.67 -50.43
N ALA A 690 14.63 -21.55 -51.15
CA ALA A 690 13.40 -21.02 -51.72
C ALA A 690 12.74 -22.08 -52.63
N GLY A 691 11.57 -22.57 -52.23
CA GLY A 691 10.82 -23.60 -52.97
C GLY A 691 11.04 -25.05 -52.53
N VAL A 692 11.82 -25.32 -51.48
CA VAL A 692 12.03 -26.68 -50.97
C VAL A 692 10.88 -27.13 -50.06
N GLY A 693 10.04 -28.05 -50.56
CA GLY A 693 9.34 -29.08 -49.78
C GLY A 693 8.57 -28.65 -48.53
N GLN A 694 7.96 -27.47 -48.52
CA GLN A 694 7.29 -26.89 -47.34
C GLN A 694 5.79 -26.70 -47.59
N PRO A 695 4.93 -27.06 -46.62
CA PRO A 695 3.48 -26.94 -46.74
C PRO A 695 2.93 -25.50 -46.59
N PHE A 696 3.78 -24.50 -46.27
CA PHE A 696 3.39 -23.08 -46.08
C PHE A 696 4.21 -22.11 -46.92
N ASP A 697 3.80 -20.84 -46.87
CA ASP A 697 4.58 -19.73 -47.41
C ASP A 697 6.02 -19.80 -46.89
N HIS A 698 6.98 -19.55 -47.77
CA HIS A 698 8.41 -19.64 -47.47
C HIS A 698 8.80 -18.80 -46.24
N ALA A 699 8.19 -17.63 -46.07
CA ALA A 699 8.38 -16.74 -44.92
C ALA A 699 7.89 -17.31 -43.57
N MET A 700 7.21 -18.46 -43.56
CA MET A 700 6.72 -19.16 -42.37
C MET A 700 7.55 -20.41 -42.01
N SER A 701 8.62 -20.69 -42.77
CA SER A 701 9.58 -21.76 -42.49
C SER A 701 10.75 -21.26 -41.65
N LEU A 702 11.50 -22.17 -41.02
CA LEU A 702 12.73 -21.78 -40.31
C LEU A 702 13.72 -21.10 -41.26
N HIS A 703 14.02 -21.72 -42.40
CA HIS A 703 15.03 -21.20 -43.33
C HIS A 703 14.60 -19.87 -43.98
N GLY A 704 13.30 -19.62 -44.16
CA GLY A 704 12.80 -18.34 -44.68
C GLY A 704 12.72 -17.22 -43.64
N ALA A 705 12.59 -17.55 -42.34
CA ALA A 705 12.37 -16.56 -41.29
C ALA A 705 13.54 -16.38 -40.29
N LEU A 706 14.51 -17.30 -40.27
CA LEU A 706 15.63 -17.28 -39.31
C LEU A 706 16.44 -15.99 -39.35
N TRP A 707 16.58 -15.36 -40.52
CA TRP A 707 17.34 -14.13 -40.68
C TRP A 707 16.73 -12.94 -39.91
N PHE A 708 15.40 -12.89 -39.68
CA PHE A 708 14.77 -11.88 -38.81
C PHE A 708 15.23 -12.02 -37.36
N PHE A 709 15.32 -13.26 -36.87
CA PHE A 709 15.86 -13.55 -35.54
C PHE A 709 17.32 -13.11 -35.44
N VAL A 710 18.15 -13.44 -36.44
CA VAL A 710 19.56 -13.05 -36.43
C VAL A 710 19.73 -11.53 -36.57
N LEU A 711 18.85 -10.84 -37.30
CA LEU A 711 18.83 -9.38 -37.40
C LEU A 711 18.59 -8.73 -36.04
N GLY A 712 17.68 -9.28 -35.23
CA GLY A 712 17.47 -8.84 -33.85
C GLY A 712 18.68 -9.07 -32.94
N TRP A 713 19.36 -10.21 -33.09
CA TRP A 713 20.61 -10.47 -32.38
C TRP A 713 21.70 -9.47 -32.78
N LEU A 714 21.90 -9.26 -34.07
CA LEU A 714 22.87 -8.28 -34.60
C LEU A 714 22.57 -6.86 -34.09
N ALA A 715 21.29 -6.49 -34.01
CA ALA A 715 20.85 -5.21 -33.49
C ALA A 715 21.27 -4.98 -32.04
N LEU A 716 21.19 -5.99 -31.17
CA LEU A 716 21.67 -5.86 -29.79
C LEU A 716 23.19 -5.64 -29.72
N ARG A 717 23.93 -6.32 -30.60
CA ARG A 717 25.40 -6.23 -30.64
C ARG A 717 25.90 -4.93 -31.31
N ALA A 718 24.99 -4.08 -31.82
CA ALA A 718 25.30 -2.77 -32.37
C ALA A 718 25.49 -1.72 -31.27
N ASP A 719 26.68 -1.73 -30.67
CA ASP A 719 27.10 -0.86 -29.55
C ASP A 719 27.44 0.60 -29.94
N THR A 720 27.73 0.88 -31.21
CA THR A 720 28.13 2.21 -31.69
C THR A 720 27.11 2.82 -32.65
N PRO A 721 26.97 4.16 -32.72
CA PRO A 721 26.03 4.81 -33.65
C PRO A 721 26.22 4.37 -35.11
N ARG A 722 27.47 4.17 -35.55
CA ARG A 722 27.78 3.68 -36.90
C ARG A 722 27.26 2.26 -37.13
N ARG A 723 27.46 1.35 -36.17
CA ARG A 723 26.92 -0.03 -36.25
C ARG A 723 25.40 -0.03 -36.21
N LYS A 724 24.78 0.81 -35.37
CA LYS A 724 23.32 0.96 -35.31
C LYS A 724 22.75 1.46 -36.64
N ALA A 725 23.36 2.50 -37.22
CA ALA A 725 22.98 3.00 -38.54
C ALA A 725 23.15 1.93 -39.64
N ALA A 726 24.25 1.17 -39.60
CA ALA A 726 24.47 0.07 -40.55
C ALA A 726 23.41 -1.04 -40.42
N VAL A 727 23.04 -1.44 -39.20
CA VAL A 727 21.98 -2.45 -38.97
C VAL A 727 20.61 -1.92 -39.38
N ALA A 728 20.31 -0.64 -39.12
CA ALA A 728 19.07 -0.01 -39.57
C ALA A 728 18.98 0.03 -41.10
N LEU A 729 20.06 0.42 -41.78
CA LEU A 729 20.15 0.41 -43.25
C LEU A 729 20.03 -1.02 -43.80
N LEU A 730 20.69 -1.99 -43.16
CA LEU A 730 20.59 -3.40 -43.55
C LEU A 730 19.16 -3.91 -43.39
N GLY A 731 18.49 -3.59 -42.29
CA GLY A 731 17.07 -3.93 -42.09
C GLY A 731 16.18 -3.29 -43.15
N LEU A 732 16.39 -2.02 -43.48
CA LEU A 732 15.65 -1.33 -44.55
C LEU A 732 15.84 -2.04 -45.90
N LEU A 733 17.08 -2.37 -46.27
CA LEU A 733 17.39 -3.02 -47.55
C LEU A 733 16.89 -4.46 -47.64
N LEU A 734 16.99 -5.24 -46.56
CA LEU A 734 16.60 -6.65 -46.55
C LEU A 734 15.09 -6.86 -46.43
N VAL A 735 14.39 -5.96 -45.71
CA VAL A 735 12.95 -6.09 -45.49
C VAL A 735 12.15 -5.42 -46.61
N SER A 736 12.62 -4.29 -47.14
CA SER A 736 11.89 -3.55 -48.18
C SER A 736 11.67 -4.43 -49.42
N GLY A 737 10.41 -4.66 -49.75
CA GLY A 737 10.00 -5.48 -50.89
C GLY A 737 10.01 -6.99 -50.62
N TYR A 738 10.47 -7.46 -49.47
CA TYR A 738 10.51 -8.90 -49.14
C TYR A 738 9.11 -9.49 -49.03
N PHE A 739 8.16 -8.74 -48.46
CA PHE A 739 6.78 -9.20 -48.31
C PHE A 739 5.85 -8.77 -49.44
N GLY A 740 6.29 -7.86 -50.32
CA GLY A 740 5.42 -7.19 -51.30
C GLY A 740 4.33 -6.31 -50.67
N ASP A 741 4.43 -6.00 -49.36
CA ASP A 741 3.49 -5.18 -48.60
C ASP A 741 4.26 -4.08 -47.84
N PRO A 742 4.17 -2.81 -48.28
CA PRO A 742 4.95 -1.73 -47.68
C PRO A 742 4.54 -1.41 -46.24
N VAL A 743 3.32 -1.73 -45.81
CA VAL A 743 2.88 -1.54 -44.42
C VAL A 743 3.57 -2.56 -43.52
N ARG A 744 3.59 -3.82 -43.96
CA ARG A 744 4.29 -4.91 -43.25
C ARG A 744 5.80 -4.65 -43.18
N ASP A 745 6.40 -4.18 -44.26
CA ASP A 745 7.81 -3.78 -44.29
C ASP A 745 8.07 -2.66 -43.27
N GLY A 746 7.23 -1.62 -43.26
CA GLY A 746 7.32 -0.49 -42.35
C GLY A 746 7.22 -0.87 -40.87
N ILE A 747 6.40 -1.86 -40.51
CA ILE A 747 6.26 -2.33 -39.12
C ILE A 747 7.53 -3.01 -38.63
N VAL A 748 8.12 -3.88 -39.45
CA VAL A 748 9.34 -4.61 -39.07
C VAL A 748 10.54 -3.67 -39.02
N VAL A 749 10.71 -2.82 -40.03
CA VAL A 749 11.81 -1.83 -40.08
C VAL A 749 11.65 -0.78 -38.99
N GLY A 750 10.44 -0.23 -38.82
CA GLY A 750 10.14 0.77 -37.79
C GLY A 750 10.37 0.22 -36.38
N GLY A 751 9.93 -1.01 -36.12
CA GLY A 751 10.19 -1.70 -34.85
C GLY A 751 11.68 -1.93 -34.60
N LEU A 752 12.45 -2.36 -35.61
CA LEU A 752 13.90 -2.51 -35.52
C LEU A 752 14.61 -1.17 -35.25
N VAL A 753 14.24 -0.10 -35.95
CA VAL A 753 14.82 1.24 -35.77
C VAL A 753 14.49 1.77 -34.37
N LEU A 754 13.25 1.61 -33.91
CA LEU A 754 12.86 2.04 -32.56
C LEU A 754 13.66 1.28 -31.50
N LEU A 755 13.85 -0.04 -31.68
CA LEU A 755 14.66 -0.88 -30.80
C LEU A 755 16.14 -0.44 -30.73
N LEU A 756 16.70 0.07 -31.84
CA LEU A 756 18.09 0.55 -31.91
C LEU A 756 18.28 1.96 -31.32
N THR A 757 17.27 2.82 -31.47
CA THR A 757 17.38 4.27 -31.23
C THR A 757 16.78 4.73 -29.90
N VAL A 758 15.71 4.07 -29.44
CA VAL A 758 14.96 4.45 -28.25
C VAL A 758 15.02 3.30 -27.25
N PRO A 759 15.78 3.40 -26.14
CA PRO A 759 15.88 2.31 -25.17
C PRO A 759 14.62 2.18 -24.28
N THR A 760 14.00 3.31 -23.94
CA THR A 760 12.78 3.37 -23.10
C THR A 760 11.78 4.40 -23.64
N ILE A 761 10.50 4.14 -23.43
CA ILE A 761 9.38 4.98 -23.83
C ILE A 761 8.63 5.41 -22.56
N ALA A 762 8.49 6.72 -22.36
CA ALA A 762 7.73 7.28 -21.24
C ALA A 762 6.23 7.18 -21.55
N LEU A 763 5.48 6.48 -20.69
CA LEU A 763 4.04 6.26 -20.87
C LEU A 763 3.27 6.67 -19.61
N PRO A 764 1.99 7.10 -19.73
CA PRO A 764 1.14 7.27 -18.57
C PRO A 764 1.00 5.93 -17.82
N THR A 765 1.03 5.99 -16.48
CA THR A 765 0.96 4.81 -15.60
C THR A 765 -0.10 3.74 -15.99
N PRO A 766 -1.36 4.08 -16.33
CA PRO A 766 -2.34 3.06 -16.71
C PRO A 766 -1.98 2.34 -18.02
N PHE A 767 -1.44 3.07 -19.00
CA PHE A 767 -1.00 2.50 -20.28
C PHE A 767 0.26 1.64 -20.12
N ALA A 768 1.22 2.09 -19.31
CA ALA A 768 2.40 1.30 -18.97
C ALA A 768 2.02 -0.05 -18.36
N ARG A 769 1.12 -0.05 -17.35
CA ARG A 769 0.62 -1.29 -16.72
C ARG A 769 -0.06 -2.21 -17.74
N LEU A 770 -0.94 -1.66 -18.58
CA LEU A 770 -1.67 -2.43 -19.58
C LEU A 770 -0.72 -3.11 -20.59
N LEU A 771 0.18 -2.34 -21.20
CA LEU A 771 1.11 -2.88 -22.20
C LEU A 771 2.06 -3.91 -21.60
N THR A 772 2.51 -3.70 -20.37
CA THR A 772 3.39 -4.65 -19.69
C THR A 772 2.68 -5.98 -19.41
N VAL A 773 1.41 -5.95 -18.97
CA VAL A 773 0.60 -7.18 -18.81
C VAL A 773 0.41 -7.91 -20.14
N ILE A 774 0.06 -7.18 -21.20
CA ILE A 774 -0.12 -7.75 -22.55
C ILE A 774 1.19 -8.37 -23.06
N ALA A 775 2.32 -7.69 -22.85
CA ALA A 775 3.63 -8.20 -23.22
C ALA A 775 4.02 -9.47 -22.44
N GLY A 776 3.69 -9.54 -21.14
CA GLY A 776 3.92 -10.72 -20.30
C GLY A 776 3.06 -11.92 -20.71
N ALA A 777 1.81 -11.65 -21.09
CA ALA A 777 0.86 -12.65 -21.55
C ALA A 777 1.01 -13.01 -23.04
N SER A 778 2.00 -12.46 -23.77
CA SER A 778 2.03 -12.53 -25.24
C SER A 778 2.01 -13.96 -25.79
N LEU A 779 2.68 -14.92 -25.13
CA LEU A 779 2.67 -16.33 -25.52
C LEU A 779 1.28 -16.95 -25.33
N SER A 780 0.65 -16.71 -24.18
CA SER A 780 -0.68 -17.26 -23.87
C SER A 780 -1.73 -16.66 -24.80
N ILE A 781 -1.68 -15.34 -25.04
CA ILE A 781 -2.53 -14.65 -26.03
C ILE A 781 -2.35 -15.27 -27.42
N TYR A 782 -1.10 -15.47 -27.85
CA TYR A 782 -0.82 -16.13 -29.12
C TYR A 782 -1.41 -17.54 -29.18
N LEU A 783 -1.28 -18.33 -28.11
CA LEU A 783 -1.77 -19.70 -28.11
C LEU A 783 -3.30 -19.78 -28.15
N THR A 784 -3.98 -18.96 -27.34
CA THR A 784 -5.42 -19.11 -27.10
C THR A 784 -6.30 -18.39 -28.10
N HIS A 785 -5.84 -17.31 -28.75
CA HIS A 785 -6.74 -16.48 -29.57
C HIS A 785 -7.43 -17.27 -30.70
N TYR A 786 -6.75 -18.22 -31.35
CA TYR A 786 -7.34 -19.09 -32.38
C TYR A 786 -8.46 -20.00 -31.88
N ALA A 787 -8.50 -20.33 -30.59
CA ALA A 787 -9.59 -21.10 -30.00
C ALA A 787 -10.78 -20.22 -29.59
N VAL A 788 -10.57 -18.89 -29.50
CA VAL A 788 -11.56 -17.95 -28.95
C VAL A 788 -12.32 -17.25 -30.07
N TYR A 789 -11.59 -16.63 -31.02
CA TYR A 789 -12.26 -15.74 -31.97
C TYR A 789 -13.23 -16.42 -32.94
N PRO A 790 -12.99 -17.64 -33.47
CA PRO A 790 -13.90 -18.23 -34.46
C PRO A 790 -15.31 -18.44 -33.92
N GLY A 791 -15.43 -18.92 -32.68
CA GLY A 791 -16.72 -19.13 -32.02
C GLY A 791 -17.42 -17.84 -31.61
N LEU A 792 -16.67 -16.79 -31.26
CA LEU A 792 -17.25 -15.51 -30.83
C LEU A 792 -17.62 -14.59 -31.99
N LEU A 793 -16.94 -14.68 -33.14
CA LEU A 793 -17.27 -13.88 -34.33
C LEU A 793 -18.69 -14.13 -34.85
N ALA A 794 -19.26 -15.30 -34.59
CA ALA A 794 -20.64 -15.61 -34.95
C ALA A 794 -21.68 -14.84 -34.12
N HIS A 795 -21.29 -14.27 -32.98
CA HIS A 795 -22.23 -13.75 -31.98
C HIS A 795 -21.93 -12.33 -31.51
N LEU A 796 -20.71 -11.83 -31.72
CA LEU A 796 -20.25 -10.56 -31.18
C LEU A 796 -19.52 -9.71 -32.25
N PRO A 797 -19.56 -8.37 -32.14
CA PRO A 797 -18.87 -7.51 -33.08
C PRO A 797 -17.35 -7.62 -32.93
N THR A 798 -16.63 -7.44 -34.04
CA THR A 798 -15.16 -7.61 -34.16
C THR A 798 -14.33 -6.92 -33.05
N PRO A 799 -14.61 -5.67 -32.62
CA PRO A 799 -13.84 -5.04 -31.55
C PRO A 799 -13.98 -5.76 -30.20
N VAL A 800 -15.16 -6.32 -29.91
CA VAL A 800 -15.42 -7.06 -28.68
C VAL A 800 -14.72 -8.42 -28.73
N VAL A 801 -14.76 -9.09 -29.88
CA VAL A 801 -14.04 -10.36 -30.07
C VAL A 801 -12.52 -10.19 -29.96
N PHE A 802 -11.99 -9.08 -30.49
CA PHE A 802 -10.58 -8.71 -30.34
C PHE A 802 -10.20 -8.54 -28.86
N ALA A 803 -10.97 -7.74 -28.11
CA ALA A 803 -10.74 -7.54 -26.69
C ALA A 803 -10.87 -8.84 -25.88
N ALA A 804 -11.89 -9.66 -26.18
CA ALA A 804 -12.12 -10.95 -25.52
C ALA A 804 -10.97 -11.94 -25.75
N SER A 805 -10.44 -12.00 -26.98
CA SER A 805 -9.31 -12.87 -27.34
C SER A 805 -8.03 -12.52 -26.55
N ILE A 806 -7.79 -11.22 -26.33
CA ILE A 806 -6.68 -10.75 -25.49
C ILE A 806 -6.94 -11.09 -24.02
N ALA A 807 -8.16 -10.82 -23.52
CA ALA A 807 -8.52 -11.05 -22.13
C ALA A 807 -8.39 -12.53 -21.73
N VAL A 808 -8.86 -13.45 -22.58
CA VAL A 808 -8.71 -14.89 -22.35
C VAL A 808 -7.23 -15.28 -22.27
N GLY A 809 -6.39 -14.76 -23.16
CA GLY A 809 -4.94 -15.00 -23.12
C GLY A 809 -4.28 -14.50 -21.84
N VAL A 810 -4.69 -13.32 -21.34
CA VAL A 810 -4.22 -12.77 -20.06
C VAL A 810 -4.68 -13.63 -18.88
N VAL A 811 -5.92 -14.09 -18.87
CA VAL A 811 -6.44 -14.99 -17.82
C VAL A 811 -5.72 -16.33 -17.84
N ALA A 812 -5.51 -16.92 -19.02
CA ALA A 812 -4.75 -18.16 -19.17
C ALA A 812 -3.31 -18.01 -18.65
N TRP A 813 -2.67 -16.89 -18.95
CA TRP A 813 -1.34 -16.57 -18.41
C TRP A 813 -1.36 -16.51 -16.87
N LEU A 814 -2.29 -15.78 -16.27
CA LEU A 814 -2.42 -15.70 -14.81
C LEU A 814 -2.67 -17.06 -14.15
N ALA A 815 -3.47 -17.93 -14.79
CA ALA A 815 -3.74 -19.28 -14.32
C ALA A 815 -2.48 -20.16 -14.35
N VAL A 816 -1.69 -20.08 -15.43
CA VAL A 816 -0.39 -20.76 -15.53
C VAL A 816 0.57 -20.25 -14.47
N GLU A 817 0.61 -18.93 -14.22
CA GLU A 817 1.46 -18.36 -13.17
C GLU A 817 1.08 -18.88 -11.77
N PHE A 818 -0.21 -18.96 -11.49
CA PHE A 818 -0.73 -19.49 -10.23
C PHE A 818 -0.38 -20.97 -10.05
N ALA A 819 -0.51 -21.78 -11.11
CA ALA A 819 -0.17 -23.20 -11.08
C ALA A 819 1.34 -23.44 -10.88
N VAL A 820 2.20 -22.68 -11.58
CA VAL A 820 3.65 -22.73 -11.41
C VAL A 820 4.06 -22.35 -9.98
N ARG A 821 3.42 -21.33 -9.41
CA ARG A 821 3.63 -20.91 -8.01
C ARG A 821 3.31 -22.05 -7.03
N LEU A 822 2.15 -22.68 -7.15
CA LEU A 822 1.75 -23.82 -6.31
C LEU A 822 2.72 -25.00 -6.43
N ALA A 823 3.21 -25.29 -7.64
CA ALA A 823 4.17 -26.35 -7.87
C ALA A 823 5.55 -26.05 -7.24
N GLY A 824 6.03 -24.81 -7.36
CA GLY A 824 7.28 -24.35 -6.72
C GLY A 824 7.21 -24.42 -5.19
N GLU A 825 6.09 -24.01 -4.60
CA GLU A 825 5.86 -24.11 -3.15
C GLU A 825 5.87 -25.58 -2.67
N ARG A 826 5.33 -26.52 -3.46
CA ARG A 826 5.37 -27.97 -3.15
C ARG A 826 6.77 -28.56 -3.30
N ALA A 827 7.53 -28.14 -4.31
CA ALA A 827 8.90 -28.58 -4.51
C ALA A 827 9.83 -28.09 -3.39
N ALA A 828 9.69 -26.83 -2.96
CA ALA A 828 10.41 -26.26 -1.83
C ALA A 828 10.10 -27.02 -0.52
N ARG A 829 8.83 -27.34 -0.26
CA ARG A 829 8.43 -28.19 0.90
C ARG A 829 9.08 -29.57 0.87
N ARG A 830 9.18 -30.21 -0.31
CA ARG A 830 9.85 -31.51 -0.48
C ARG A 830 11.37 -31.43 -0.29
N ALA A 831 12.01 -30.40 -0.83
CA ALA A 831 13.45 -30.19 -0.65
C ALA A 831 13.80 -29.98 0.83
N SER A 832 13.02 -29.18 1.56
CA SER A 832 13.18 -28.97 3.01
C SER A 832 12.92 -30.24 3.83
N ALA A 833 12.06 -31.15 3.36
CA ALA A 833 11.83 -32.45 4.01
C ALA A 833 13.00 -33.42 3.79
N VAL A 834 13.60 -33.43 2.59
CA VAL A 834 14.78 -34.25 2.28
C VAL A 834 16.02 -33.76 3.04
N GLN A 835 16.20 -32.44 3.16
CA GLN A 835 17.33 -31.84 3.87
C GLN A 835 17.30 -32.10 5.40
N ARG A 836 16.10 -32.29 5.98
CA ARG A 836 15.92 -32.76 7.37
C ARG A 836 16.22 -34.25 7.55
N ALA A 837 16.05 -35.06 6.51
CA ALA A 837 16.31 -36.50 6.57
C ALA A 837 17.80 -36.87 6.42
N THR A 838 18.62 -35.97 5.86
CA THR A 838 20.05 -36.21 5.59
C THR A 838 21.01 -35.67 6.65
N CYS A 839 20.52 -35.08 7.74
CA CYS A 839 21.36 -34.59 8.84
C CYS A 839 21.35 -35.62 9.99
N PRO A 840 22.43 -36.37 10.26
CA PRO A 840 22.45 -37.31 11.37
C PRO A 840 22.48 -36.52 12.68
N THR A 841 21.41 -36.64 13.46
CA THR A 841 21.34 -36.13 14.83
C THR A 841 22.34 -36.89 15.70
N THR A 842 23.47 -36.25 16.03
CA THR A 842 24.32 -36.69 17.14
C THR A 842 23.58 -36.46 18.46
N PRO A 843 23.40 -37.48 19.31
CA PRO A 843 22.75 -37.31 20.60
C PRO A 843 23.72 -36.61 21.56
N LYS A 844 23.43 -35.35 21.92
CA LYS A 844 24.11 -34.66 23.01
C LYS A 844 23.62 -35.22 24.35
N THR A 845 24.43 -36.10 24.94
CA THR A 845 24.41 -36.37 26.38
C THR A 845 24.84 -35.11 27.14
N LEU A 846 23.94 -34.56 27.95
CA LEU A 846 24.25 -33.52 28.94
C LEU A 846 24.88 -34.18 30.18
N PRO A 847 26.01 -33.67 30.73
CA PRO A 847 26.45 -34.07 32.06
C PRO A 847 25.61 -33.33 33.10
N LYS A 848 25.03 -34.09 34.03
CA LYS A 848 24.56 -33.58 35.32
C LYS A 848 25.76 -32.99 36.06
N VAL A 849 25.66 -31.74 36.49
CA VAL A 849 26.48 -31.21 37.59
C VAL A 849 25.53 -30.81 38.69
N ALA A 850 25.69 -31.50 39.83
CA ALA A 850 25.11 -31.16 41.11
C ALA A 850 26.14 -30.34 41.89
N SER A 851 25.73 -29.15 42.34
CA SER A 851 26.12 -28.44 43.58
C SER A 851 25.72 -26.98 43.44
#